data_AF-A0A0N0GNE5-F1
#
_entry.id   AF-A0A0N0GNE5-F1
#
_cell.length_a   1.000
_cell.length_b   1.000
_cell.length_c   1.000
_cell.angle_alpha   90.00
_cell.angle_beta   90.00
_cell.angle_gamma   90.00
#
_symmetry.space_group_name_H-M   'P 1'
#
loop_
_entity.id
_entity.type
_entity.pdbx_description
1 polymer ?
#
loop_
_entity_poly.entity_id
_entity_poly.type
_entity_poly.pdbx_seq_one_letter_code
_entity_poly.pdbx_strand_id
1 'polypeptide(L)'
;MTSSVSSSSPTPTPTPSTTTSSGLSSSSNLGAITSMGIGSGIDVSGIISQLMAVEQQPLTVLQKKEASYQAQVSALGTLQSSMSDFQTAVKALSDPTKLQTTTATLGNTSVGTATADSTAQVSSHSLSVSSLASNQVLASARYTNTTDPVGTGSLTIAFGSYDSTKGFTANTSASSFTVNIDSSNNNIFGVRDAINSANKGVTASVINDGTGFRLVMSSNNTGASNSLKITSSDTTGTGLSKLTYDPASTTNTVSQTQAASDASFSVDGVAITKASNTVSDVIPGVTLNLTGTTGTTPTTLTVGVNTDDLVKKVQAMVDAYNSTMDQLNTLTGYDATTGASGILNGQTSLNSIKTSLRAVFNQSLGTTNSIQSLYDVGLSFGTGSVSSTGTVTQDASKAGVLNLDTTKLKAAITANPTALAGLFATAGSTSKPGAVTFKASSSQTQPGTYPIFVSKAATQGSVSGPALDSSTGFPVTIDSNNASFSVGLDGVQSGEIKLTEGAVYNSAADLAAAMQTAINNDSQLKAAGVSASVAYDTTTGAMKFTSNSFGSTSNIQVNGTSPNSASIGLGYTAVSTGSDAVATIGGQPAKAVGNVLTGTGAAAGMIVTLSGGSVGDMGTVSFSQGFAYRLNAAITSMSSTTGVFTTVTAALNKSITGMQTQEAQMQTRLTSIQANYVTQFTAMDTLIGQLKSTSSYLTQQLANLPGVSSS
;
A
#
# COMPACT_ATOMS: atom_id res chain seq x y z
N MET A 1 -12.13 -2.99 -39.59
CA MET A 1 -11.43 -4.28 -39.40
C MET A 1 -11.63 -4.69 -37.96
N THR A 2 -12.39 -5.76 -37.77
CA THR A 2 -12.85 -6.32 -36.50
C THR A 2 -11.85 -7.37 -36.01
N SER A 3 -11.44 -7.31 -34.74
CA SER A 3 -10.82 -8.45 -34.05
C SER A 3 -11.11 -8.34 -32.55
N SER A 4 -12.16 -9.04 -32.14
CA SER A 4 -12.63 -9.23 -30.77
C SER A 4 -11.85 -10.36 -30.10
N VAL A 5 -11.29 -10.14 -28.91
CA VAL A 5 -10.96 -11.23 -27.98
C VAL A 5 -11.27 -10.78 -26.56
N SER A 6 -12.31 -11.38 -25.98
CA SER A 6 -12.73 -11.26 -24.59
C SER A 6 -12.14 -12.43 -23.77
N SER A 7 -11.58 -12.15 -22.60
CA SER A 7 -11.29 -13.19 -21.61
C SER A 7 -11.55 -12.68 -20.18
N SER A 8 -12.67 -13.12 -19.62
CA SER A 8 -13.01 -13.03 -18.20
C SER A 8 -12.99 -14.44 -17.61
N SER A 9 -12.29 -14.66 -16.48
CA SER A 9 -12.35 -15.90 -15.71
C SER A 9 -12.87 -15.64 -14.29
N PRO A 10 -13.99 -16.28 -13.88
CA PRO A 10 -14.46 -16.27 -12.51
C PRO A 10 -14.16 -17.58 -11.74
N THR A 11 -14.20 -17.43 -10.42
CA THR A 11 -14.12 -18.40 -9.32
C THR A 11 -15.05 -19.62 -9.45
N PRO A 12 -14.66 -20.83 -9.00
CA PRO A 12 -15.57 -21.98 -8.97
C PRO A 12 -16.31 -22.12 -7.63
N THR A 13 -17.62 -22.35 -7.74
CA THR A 13 -18.52 -22.90 -6.71
C THR A 13 -18.79 -24.37 -7.02
N PRO A 14 -18.92 -25.28 -6.04
CA PRO A 14 -19.18 -26.70 -6.32
C PRO A 14 -20.69 -26.97 -6.50
N THR A 15 -21.04 -27.73 -7.53
CA THR A 15 -22.34 -28.43 -7.67
C THR A 15 -22.09 -29.72 -8.50
N PRO A 16 -23.00 -30.71 -8.48
CA PRO A 16 -22.66 -32.13 -8.39
C PRO A 16 -22.41 -32.73 -9.77
N SER A 17 -21.32 -33.49 -9.92
CA SER A 17 -21.06 -34.24 -11.15
C SER A 17 -21.98 -35.45 -11.25
N THR A 18 -22.96 -35.32 -12.13
CA THR A 18 -23.62 -36.43 -12.82
C THR A 18 -22.60 -37.07 -13.77
N THR A 19 -22.18 -38.30 -13.49
CA THR A 19 -21.42 -39.10 -14.46
C THR A 19 -22.34 -40.15 -15.05
N THR A 20 -22.69 -39.91 -16.31
CA THR A 20 -23.30 -40.83 -17.26
C THR A 20 -22.48 -42.11 -17.35
N SER A 21 -23.12 -43.24 -17.05
CA SER A 21 -22.60 -44.58 -17.33
C SER A 21 -22.90 -44.93 -18.79
N SER A 22 -21.84 -45.09 -19.59
CA SER A 22 -21.92 -45.72 -20.90
C SER A 22 -21.19 -47.06 -20.88
N GLY A 23 -21.97 -48.13 -20.86
CA GLY A 23 -21.80 -49.32 -21.69
C GLY A 23 -20.50 -50.12 -21.57
N LEU A 24 -20.55 -51.19 -20.78
CA LEU A 24 -19.89 -52.45 -21.12
C LEU A 24 -20.92 -53.58 -20.96
N SER A 25 -21.58 -53.89 -22.08
CA SER A 25 -22.33 -55.12 -22.25
C SER A 25 -21.38 -56.30 -22.21
N SER A 26 -21.46 -57.10 -21.15
CA SER A 26 -21.04 -58.51 -21.21
C SER A 26 -22.18 -59.36 -20.67
N SER A 27 -22.74 -60.14 -21.59
CA SER A 27 -23.81 -61.09 -21.39
C SER A 27 -23.37 -62.19 -20.42
N SER A 28 -24.04 -62.28 -19.28
CA SER A 28 -24.12 -63.51 -18.49
C SER A 28 -25.54 -63.64 -17.91
N ASN A 29 -26.43 -64.15 -18.75
CA ASN A 29 -27.52 -65.08 -18.44
C ASN A 29 -28.01 -65.12 -16.97
N LEU A 30 -28.90 -64.21 -16.58
CA LEU A 30 -29.74 -64.32 -15.37
C LEU A 30 -31.16 -64.72 -15.81
N GLY A 31 -31.32 -66.00 -16.15
CA GLY A 31 -32.65 -66.61 -16.25
C GLY A 31 -33.28 -66.69 -14.86
N ALA A 32 -34.58 -66.39 -14.79
CA ALA A 32 -35.50 -66.61 -13.67
C ALA A 32 -35.29 -65.76 -12.39
N ILE A 33 -35.71 -64.48 -12.45
CA ILE A 33 -36.27 -63.79 -11.28
C ILE A 33 -37.71 -64.29 -11.12
N THR A 34 -37.90 -65.45 -10.52
CA THR A 34 -39.22 -65.87 -10.02
C THR A 34 -39.14 -65.89 -8.50
N SER A 35 -39.64 -64.80 -7.89
CA SER A 35 -40.19 -64.81 -6.53
C SER A 35 -39.20 -65.12 -5.39
N MET A 36 -38.46 -64.11 -4.91
CA MET A 36 -37.91 -64.16 -3.55
C MET A 36 -39.07 -63.93 -2.56
N GLY A 37 -39.40 -64.90 -1.71
CA GLY A 37 -40.35 -64.75 -0.59
C GLY A 37 -41.75 -65.36 -0.77
N ILE A 38 -42.17 -65.80 -1.97
CA ILE A 38 -43.50 -66.42 -2.16
C ILE A 38 -43.49 -67.93 -1.84
N GLY A 39 -42.33 -68.58 -1.76
CA GLY A 39 -42.21 -70.01 -1.44
C GLY A 39 -42.34 -70.34 0.05
N SER A 40 -41.75 -69.53 0.94
CA SER A 40 -41.67 -69.81 2.39
C SER A 40 -42.46 -68.84 3.29
N GLY A 41 -42.84 -67.65 2.82
CA GLY A 41 -43.47 -66.61 3.65
C GLY A 41 -42.51 -65.88 4.61
N ILE A 42 -41.19 -66.05 4.43
CA ILE A 42 -40.14 -65.37 5.21
C ILE A 42 -39.74 -64.08 4.49
N ASP A 43 -39.63 -62.97 5.23
CA ASP A 43 -39.10 -61.70 4.72
C ASP A 43 -37.58 -61.75 4.58
N VAL A 44 -37.12 -62.40 3.52
CA VAL A 44 -35.69 -62.53 3.17
C VAL A 44 -35.04 -61.17 2.92
N SER A 45 -35.77 -60.23 2.32
CA SER A 45 -35.26 -58.88 2.05
C SER A 45 -34.99 -58.10 3.35
N GLY A 46 -35.90 -58.22 4.32
CA GLY A 46 -35.74 -57.64 5.66
C GLY A 46 -34.56 -58.23 6.42
N ILE A 47 -34.38 -59.55 6.41
CA ILE A 47 -33.26 -60.24 7.09
C ILE A 47 -31.91 -59.84 6.48
N ILE A 48 -31.79 -59.86 5.16
CA ILE A 48 -30.55 -59.45 4.47
C ILE A 48 -30.24 -57.99 4.78
N SER A 49 -31.25 -57.11 4.80
CA SER A 49 -31.07 -55.70 5.14
C SER A 49 -30.54 -55.52 6.57
N GLN A 50 -31.07 -56.27 7.54
CA GLN A 50 -30.60 -56.25 8.94
C GLN A 50 -29.17 -56.77 9.09
N LEU A 51 -28.81 -57.86 8.39
CA LEU A 51 -27.44 -58.38 8.37
C LEU A 51 -26.48 -57.36 7.76
N MET A 52 -26.84 -56.78 6.62
CA MET A 52 -26.05 -55.73 5.97
C MET A 52 -25.88 -54.48 6.84
N ALA A 53 -26.88 -54.12 7.66
CA ALA A 53 -26.77 -52.99 8.59
C ALA A 53 -25.71 -53.22 9.69
N VAL A 54 -25.51 -54.47 10.12
CA VAL A 54 -24.44 -54.84 11.05
C VAL A 54 -23.08 -54.85 10.34
N GLU A 55 -23.02 -55.43 9.14
CA GLU A 55 -21.80 -55.48 8.32
C GLU A 55 -21.30 -54.08 7.93
N GLN A 56 -22.19 -53.10 7.81
CA GLN A 56 -21.86 -51.69 7.49
C GLN A 56 -21.29 -50.89 8.67
N GLN A 57 -21.34 -51.39 9.91
CA GLN A 57 -20.86 -50.64 11.08
C GLN A 57 -19.39 -50.18 10.97
N PRO A 58 -18.42 -51.03 10.54
CA PRO A 58 -17.03 -50.62 10.37
C PRO A 58 -16.85 -49.50 9.33
N LEU A 59 -17.63 -49.52 8.24
CA LEU A 59 -17.63 -48.46 7.23
C LEU A 59 -18.11 -47.14 7.84
N THR A 60 -19.20 -47.17 8.62
CA THR A 60 -19.72 -45.98 9.30
C THR A 60 -18.70 -45.39 10.27
N VAL A 61 -17.90 -46.22 10.95
CA VAL A 61 -16.82 -45.76 11.83
C VAL A 61 -15.70 -45.07 11.05
N LEU A 62 -15.32 -45.58 9.87
CA LEU A 62 -14.33 -44.94 9.00
C LEU A 62 -14.84 -43.59 8.48
N GLN A 63 -16.09 -43.53 8.00
CA GLN A 63 -16.70 -42.30 7.49
C GLN A 63 -16.76 -41.20 8.55
N LYS A 64 -17.08 -41.57 9.80
CA LYS A 64 -17.04 -40.64 10.94
C LYS A 64 -15.62 -40.12 11.22
N LYS A 65 -14.59 -40.97 11.10
CA LYS A 65 -13.19 -40.56 11.27
C LYS A 65 -12.73 -39.67 10.11
N GLU A 66 -13.10 -39.99 8.87
CA GLU A 66 -12.80 -39.14 7.71
C GLU A 66 -13.41 -37.75 7.89
N ALA A 67 -14.70 -37.67 8.21
CA ALA A 67 -15.37 -36.40 8.46
C ALA A 67 -14.70 -35.61 9.60
N SER A 68 -14.24 -36.30 10.66
CA SER A 68 -13.48 -35.67 11.75
C SER A 68 -12.17 -35.05 11.25
N TYR A 69 -11.39 -35.76 10.43
CA TYR A 69 -10.13 -35.22 9.88
C TYR A 69 -10.37 -34.10 8.87
N GLN A 70 -11.42 -34.16 8.06
CA GLN A 70 -11.79 -33.06 7.17
C GLN A 70 -12.15 -31.79 7.96
N ALA A 71 -12.87 -31.95 9.07
CA ALA A 71 -13.18 -30.84 9.96
C ALA A 71 -11.92 -30.29 10.67
N GLN A 72 -10.95 -31.14 11.03
CA GLN A 72 -9.64 -30.70 11.53
C GLN A 72 -8.84 -29.91 10.48
N VAL A 73 -8.82 -30.34 9.23
CA VAL A 73 -8.19 -29.60 8.12
C VAL A 73 -8.84 -28.23 7.93
N SER A 74 -10.18 -28.17 7.99
CA SER A 74 -10.93 -26.92 7.90
C SER A 74 -10.59 -25.97 9.06
N ALA A 75 -10.52 -26.50 10.29
CA ALA A 75 -10.14 -25.73 11.47
C ALA A 75 -8.69 -25.19 11.39
N LEU A 76 -7.75 -25.98 10.85
CA LEU A 76 -6.38 -25.51 10.58
C LEU A 76 -6.37 -24.41 9.53
N GLY A 77 -7.20 -24.49 8.49
CA GLY A 77 -7.36 -23.43 7.49
C GLY A 77 -7.80 -22.11 8.11
N THR A 78 -8.79 -22.14 9.02
CA THR A 78 -9.23 -20.95 9.76
C THR A 78 -8.10 -20.36 10.61
N LEU A 79 -7.33 -21.21 11.30
CA LEU A 79 -6.21 -20.78 12.12
C LEU A 79 -5.06 -20.19 11.27
N GLN A 80 -4.80 -20.74 10.08
CA GLN A 80 -3.85 -20.19 9.13
C GLN A 80 -4.26 -18.80 8.65
N SER A 81 -5.56 -18.59 8.36
CA SER A 81 -6.09 -17.28 7.98
C SER A 81 -5.89 -16.26 9.11
N SER A 82 -6.26 -16.61 10.34
CA SER A 82 -6.04 -15.72 11.50
C SER A 82 -4.55 -15.42 11.74
N MET A 83 -3.67 -16.40 11.54
CA MET A 83 -2.23 -16.20 11.61
C MET A 83 -1.71 -15.24 10.51
N SER A 84 -2.29 -15.30 9.30
CA SER A 84 -1.97 -14.37 8.20
C SER A 84 -2.44 -12.95 8.49
N ASP A 85 -3.61 -12.78 9.11
CA ASP A 85 -4.10 -11.47 9.56
C ASP A 85 -3.17 -10.89 10.63
N PHE A 86 -2.75 -11.72 11.60
CA PHE A 86 -1.76 -11.34 12.59
C PHE A 86 -0.42 -10.99 11.96
N GLN A 87 0.06 -11.77 11.00
CA GLN A 87 1.28 -11.46 10.25
C GLN A 87 1.19 -10.11 9.55
N THR A 88 0.04 -9.77 8.98
CA THR A 88 -0.21 -8.49 8.30
C THR A 88 -0.13 -7.32 9.29
N ALA A 89 -0.76 -7.44 10.46
CA ALA A 89 -0.69 -6.43 11.51
C ALA A 89 0.75 -6.24 12.03
N VAL A 90 1.49 -7.35 12.19
CA VAL A 90 2.91 -7.33 12.58
C VAL A 90 3.78 -6.67 11.49
N LYS A 91 3.56 -6.99 10.21
CA LYS A 91 4.32 -6.38 9.10
C LYS A 91 4.14 -4.86 9.03
N ALA A 92 2.95 -4.36 9.34
CA ALA A 92 2.68 -2.92 9.43
C ALA A 92 3.56 -2.22 10.48
N LEU A 93 3.98 -2.94 11.53
CA LEU A 93 4.87 -2.47 12.59
C LEU A 93 6.36 -2.79 12.33
N SER A 94 6.68 -3.61 11.35
CA SER A 94 8.08 -4.00 11.05
C SER A 94 8.82 -2.99 10.17
N ASP A 95 8.10 -2.02 9.58
CA ASP A 95 8.62 -1.03 8.64
C ASP A 95 8.81 0.32 9.34
N PRO A 96 10.07 0.80 9.53
CA PRO A 96 10.34 2.06 10.22
C PRO A 96 9.67 3.28 9.57
N THR A 97 9.45 3.25 8.25
CA THR A 97 8.81 4.36 7.52
C THR A 97 7.32 4.48 7.86
N LYS A 98 6.69 3.37 8.25
CA LYS A 98 5.28 3.32 8.67
C LYS A 98 5.08 3.65 10.14
N LEU A 99 6.16 3.69 10.94
CA LEU A 99 6.11 4.02 12.37
C LEU A 99 6.43 5.49 12.66
N GLN A 100 7.07 6.18 11.72
CA GLN A 100 7.47 7.58 11.84
C GLN A 100 6.60 8.47 10.93
N THR A 101 5.29 8.19 10.90
CA THR A 101 4.35 9.05 10.18
C THR A 101 4.18 10.36 10.93
N THR A 102 4.07 11.45 10.18
CA THR A 102 3.80 12.78 10.72
C THR A 102 2.32 13.10 10.56
N THR A 103 1.86 14.06 11.35
CA THR A 103 0.54 14.65 11.23
C THR A 103 0.67 16.16 11.38
N ALA A 104 -0.17 16.90 10.67
CA ALA A 104 -0.31 18.33 10.85
C ALA A 104 -1.68 18.63 11.46
N THR A 105 -1.71 19.45 12.50
CA THR A 105 -2.95 19.84 13.18
C THR A 105 -3.04 21.35 13.28
N LEU A 106 -4.25 21.88 13.05
CA LEU A 106 -4.55 23.28 13.29
C LEU A 106 -5.25 23.41 14.64
N GLY A 107 -4.79 24.37 15.45
CA GLY A 107 -5.41 24.66 16.75
C GLY A 107 -6.87 25.12 16.62
N ASN A 108 -7.24 25.73 15.50
CA ASN A 108 -8.60 26.13 15.17
C ASN A 108 -9.09 25.45 13.88
N THR A 109 -9.96 24.45 14.02
CA THR A 109 -10.54 23.69 12.91
C THR A 109 -11.56 24.45 12.07
N SER A 110 -12.04 25.62 12.52
CA SER A 110 -12.92 26.48 11.72
C SER A 110 -12.17 27.20 10.59
N VAL A 111 -10.85 27.36 10.74
CA VAL A 111 -9.97 27.98 9.74
C VAL A 111 -9.68 27.00 8.60
N GLY A 112 -9.62 25.70 8.90
CA GLY A 112 -9.31 24.68 7.92
C GLY A 112 -8.82 23.38 8.54
N THR A 113 -8.22 22.55 7.69
CA THR A 113 -7.49 21.34 8.09
C THR A 113 -6.07 21.39 7.54
N ALA A 114 -5.19 20.61 8.15
CA ALA A 114 -3.83 20.41 7.67
C ALA A 114 -3.54 18.90 7.61
N THR A 115 -2.67 18.52 6.69
CA THR A 115 -2.16 17.15 6.57
C THR A 115 -0.65 17.20 6.35
N ALA A 116 0.06 16.17 6.79
CA ALA A 116 1.50 16.05 6.62
C ALA A 116 1.84 14.71 5.94
N ASP A 117 2.82 14.72 5.05
CA ASP A 117 3.41 13.54 4.47
C ASP A 117 4.74 13.16 5.17
N SER A 118 5.34 12.05 4.75
CA SER A 118 6.58 11.52 5.35
C SER A 118 7.81 12.42 5.21
N THR A 119 7.75 13.50 4.41
CA THR A 119 8.84 14.48 4.27
C THR A 119 8.70 15.66 5.22
N ALA A 120 7.52 15.85 5.82
CA ALA A 120 7.28 16.91 6.77
C ALA A 120 8.16 16.75 8.02
N GLN A 121 8.75 17.84 8.48
CA GLN A 121 9.53 17.86 9.72
C GLN A 121 8.67 18.31 10.90
N VAL A 122 9.00 17.82 12.10
CA VAL A 122 8.33 18.26 13.33
C VAL A 122 8.60 19.75 13.55
N SER A 123 7.52 20.55 13.59
CA SER A 123 7.60 22.00 13.66
C SER A 123 6.30 22.59 14.23
N SER A 124 6.36 23.86 14.62
CA SER A 124 5.19 24.64 15.01
C SER A 124 5.26 25.98 14.30
N HIS A 125 4.16 26.36 13.67
CA HIS A 125 4.05 27.58 12.86
C HIS A 125 2.82 28.38 13.29
N SER A 126 2.92 29.70 13.19
CA SER A 126 1.78 30.62 13.33
C SER A 126 1.11 30.82 11.98
N LEU A 127 -0.19 30.53 11.87
CA LEU A 127 -0.99 30.70 10.65
C LEU A 127 -2.05 31.79 10.86
N SER A 128 -2.06 32.81 10.01
CA SER A 128 -3.11 33.83 9.94
C SER A 128 -3.75 33.81 8.57
N VAL A 129 -5.06 33.57 8.47
CA VAL A 129 -5.79 33.54 7.19
C VAL A 129 -6.69 34.77 7.11
N SER A 130 -6.38 35.67 6.17
CA SER A 130 -7.08 36.95 5.98
C SER A 130 -8.25 36.83 5.00
N SER A 131 -8.07 36.09 3.90
CA SER A 131 -9.11 35.85 2.91
C SER A 131 -8.93 34.50 2.23
N LEU A 132 -10.04 33.90 1.79
CA LEU A 132 -10.03 32.66 1.03
C LEU A 132 -9.97 32.96 -0.48
N ALA A 133 -9.43 32.00 -1.22
CA ALA A 133 -9.54 32.00 -2.66
C ALA A 133 -11.01 31.77 -3.05
N SER A 134 -11.49 32.54 -4.02
CA SER A 134 -12.83 32.41 -4.57
C SER A 134 -12.77 32.34 -6.09
N ASN A 135 -13.74 31.67 -6.68
CA ASN A 135 -13.92 31.58 -8.12
C ASN A 135 -14.80 32.74 -8.60
N GLN A 136 -14.74 33.06 -9.89
CA GLN A 136 -15.60 34.10 -10.43
C GLN A 136 -16.99 33.52 -10.71
N VAL A 137 -18.03 34.32 -10.43
CA VAL A 137 -19.41 34.02 -10.83
C VAL A 137 -19.96 35.21 -11.62
N LEU A 138 -20.49 34.89 -12.80
CA LEU A 138 -21.08 35.81 -13.75
C LEU A 138 -22.55 35.44 -13.97
N ALA A 139 -23.45 36.41 -13.97
CA ALA A 139 -24.88 36.22 -14.19
C ALA A 139 -25.37 37.06 -15.37
N SER A 140 -26.06 36.44 -16.32
CA SER A 140 -26.65 37.15 -17.46
C SER A 140 -27.77 38.10 -17.04
N ALA A 141 -28.16 38.96 -17.98
CA ALA A 141 -29.47 39.61 -17.95
C ALA A 141 -30.60 38.57 -17.86
N ARG A 142 -31.78 39.02 -17.43
CA ARG A 142 -32.96 38.18 -17.23
C ARG A 142 -33.63 37.87 -18.57
N TYR A 143 -34.01 36.62 -18.74
CA TYR A 143 -34.89 36.12 -19.80
C TYR A 143 -36.26 35.81 -19.21
N THR A 144 -37.33 36.07 -19.96
CA THR A 144 -38.69 35.82 -19.47
C THR A 144 -39.02 34.34 -19.56
N ASN A 145 -38.65 33.69 -20.66
CA ASN A 145 -38.85 32.27 -20.88
C ASN A 145 -37.52 31.56 -21.16
N THR A 146 -37.49 30.26 -20.88
CA THR A 146 -36.32 29.40 -21.17
C THR A 146 -36.08 29.18 -22.66
N THR A 147 -37.10 29.43 -23.49
CA THR A 147 -37.05 29.30 -24.96
C THR A 147 -36.76 30.62 -25.66
N ASP A 148 -36.60 31.74 -24.93
CA ASP A 148 -36.29 33.03 -25.53
C ASP A 148 -34.94 32.92 -26.27
N PRO A 149 -34.85 33.39 -27.54
CA PRO A 149 -33.65 33.22 -28.33
C PRO A 149 -32.49 34.06 -27.79
N VAL A 150 -31.32 33.43 -27.62
CA VAL A 150 -30.09 34.07 -27.13
C VAL A 150 -29.18 34.59 -28.25
N GLY A 151 -29.56 34.40 -29.51
CA GLY A 151 -28.72 34.70 -30.69
C GLY A 151 -27.97 33.47 -31.22
N THR A 152 -27.31 33.62 -32.37
CA THR A 152 -26.50 32.58 -33.02
C THR A 152 -25.11 33.13 -33.36
N GLY A 153 -24.10 32.27 -33.37
CA GLY A 153 -22.70 32.62 -33.56
C GLY A 153 -21.80 31.84 -32.63
N SER A 154 -20.76 32.48 -32.11
CA SER A 154 -19.79 31.83 -31.22
C SER A 154 -19.46 32.67 -29.99
N LEU A 155 -19.36 32.03 -28.82
CA LEU A 155 -18.85 32.61 -27.58
C LEU A 155 -17.42 32.12 -27.34
N THR A 156 -16.47 33.03 -27.21
CA THR A 156 -15.08 32.71 -26.85
C THR A 156 -14.84 33.09 -25.39
N ILE A 157 -14.48 32.10 -24.59
CA ILE A 157 -14.22 32.21 -23.15
C ILE A 157 -12.73 32.07 -22.92
N ALA A 158 -12.11 33.07 -22.29
CA ALA A 158 -10.71 33.09 -21.92
C ALA A 158 -10.55 33.23 -20.40
N PHE A 159 -9.50 32.64 -19.86
CA PHE A 159 -9.13 32.76 -18.44
C PHE A 159 -7.99 33.76 -18.28
N GLY A 160 -7.97 34.49 -17.16
CA GLY A 160 -6.93 35.46 -16.87
C GLY A 160 -7.19 36.22 -15.58
N SER A 161 -6.43 37.28 -15.38
CA SER A 161 -6.58 38.22 -14.27
C SER A 161 -6.91 39.62 -14.79
N TYR A 162 -7.50 40.43 -13.92
CA TYR A 162 -7.72 41.85 -14.15
C TYR A 162 -7.00 42.67 -13.07
N ASP A 163 -6.36 43.76 -13.47
CA ASP A 163 -5.81 44.72 -12.52
C ASP A 163 -6.87 45.77 -12.08
N SER A 164 -6.45 46.72 -11.25
CA SER A 164 -7.31 47.83 -10.81
C SER A 164 -7.76 48.75 -11.94
N THR A 165 -7.06 48.74 -13.09
CA THR A 165 -7.43 49.45 -14.31
C THR A 165 -8.29 48.62 -15.26
N LYS A 166 -8.62 47.39 -14.85
CA LYS A 166 -9.39 46.38 -15.59
C LYS A 166 -8.73 45.87 -16.88
N GLY A 167 -7.39 45.99 -16.99
CA GLY A 167 -6.62 45.37 -18.05
C GLY A 167 -6.63 43.84 -17.93
N PHE A 168 -6.94 43.12 -19.02
CA PHE A 168 -6.97 41.66 -19.00
C PHE A 168 -5.61 41.05 -19.37
N THR A 169 -5.06 40.26 -18.46
CA THR A 169 -3.87 39.43 -18.71
C THR A 169 -4.28 37.98 -18.78
N ALA A 170 -4.07 37.33 -19.93
CA ALA A 170 -4.46 35.94 -20.13
C ALA A 170 -3.65 34.98 -19.25
N ASN A 171 -4.31 33.96 -18.72
CA ASN A 171 -3.67 32.88 -17.97
C ASN A 171 -3.03 31.90 -18.95
N THR A 172 -1.69 31.83 -18.97
CA THR A 172 -0.94 30.96 -19.88
C THR A 172 -1.12 29.47 -19.58
N SER A 173 -1.55 29.12 -18.37
CA SER A 173 -1.83 27.75 -17.93
C SER A 173 -3.25 27.27 -18.29
N ALA A 174 -4.13 28.16 -18.76
CA ALA A 174 -5.51 27.84 -19.11
C ALA A 174 -5.87 28.40 -20.49
N SER A 175 -6.03 27.51 -21.47
CA SER A 175 -6.36 27.90 -22.85
C SER A 175 -7.79 28.45 -22.97
N SER A 176 -7.98 29.46 -23.82
CA SER A 176 -9.31 29.90 -24.22
C SER A 176 -10.00 28.83 -25.07
N PHE A 177 -11.33 28.86 -25.10
CA PHE A 177 -12.13 27.96 -25.91
C PHE A 177 -13.38 28.66 -26.46
N THR A 178 -13.92 28.10 -27.53
CA THR A 178 -15.08 28.65 -28.24
C THR A 178 -16.26 27.69 -28.18
N VAL A 179 -17.44 28.24 -27.92
CA VAL A 179 -18.73 27.54 -27.87
C VAL A 179 -19.60 28.06 -29.01
N ASN A 180 -20.05 27.14 -29.87
CA ASN A 180 -20.89 27.49 -31.02
C ASN A 180 -22.37 27.39 -30.67
N ILE A 181 -23.13 28.42 -31.02
CA ILE A 181 -24.57 28.53 -30.81
C ILE A 181 -25.27 28.68 -32.16
N ASP A 182 -26.12 27.73 -32.52
CA ASP A 182 -26.88 27.70 -33.77
C ASP A 182 -28.39 27.55 -33.49
N SER A 183 -29.20 27.38 -34.53
CA SER A 183 -30.66 27.27 -34.40
C SER A 183 -31.15 26.08 -33.56
N SER A 184 -30.32 25.05 -33.35
CA SER A 184 -30.66 23.88 -32.53
C SER A 184 -30.50 24.12 -31.03
N ASN A 185 -29.68 25.10 -30.62
CA ASN A 185 -29.31 25.35 -29.22
C ASN A 185 -29.32 26.84 -28.82
N ASN A 186 -29.95 27.72 -29.60
CA ASN A 186 -30.05 29.17 -29.39
C ASN A 186 -30.98 29.60 -28.24
N ASN A 187 -30.98 28.89 -27.13
CA ASN A 187 -31.73 29.24 -25.91
C ASN A 187 -30.84 29.05 -24.67
N ILE A 188 -31.30 29.49 -23.50
CA ILE A 188 -30.46 29.53 -22.29
C ILE A 188 -30.03 28.13 -21.81
N PHE A 189 -30.84 27.09 -22.06
CA PHE A 189 -30.46 25.71 -21.79
C PHE A 189 -29.45 25.17 -22.81
N GLY A 190 -29.63 25.49 -24.09
CA GLY A 190 -28.68 25.14 -25.13
C GLY A 190 -27.30 25.76 -24.90
N VAL A 191 -27.23 27.02 -24.49
CA VAL A 191 -25.95 27.68 -24.12
C VAL A 191 -25.33 27.01 -22.89
N ARG A 192 -26.12 26.72 -21.85
CA ARG A 192 -25.65 25.99 -20.66
C ARG A 192 -25.03 24.65 -21.05
N ASP A 193 -25.75 23.87 -21.85
CA ASP A 193 -25.34 22.53 -22.24
C ASP A 193 -24.10 22.59 -23.13
N ALA A 194 -24.00 23.58 -24.02
CA ALA A 194 -22.84 23.78 -24.87
C ALA A 194 -21.58 24.17 -24.06
N ILE A 195 -21.69 25.06 -23.06
CA ILE A 195 -20.58 25.41 -22.16
C ILE A 195 -20.15 24.19 -21.34
N ASN A 196 -21.10 23.48 -20.73
CA ASN A 196 -20.79 22.33 -19.88
C ASN A 196 -20.22 21.15 -20.68
N SER A 197 -20.69 20.94 -21.92
CA SER A 197 -20.18 19.90 -22.82
C SER A 197 -18.74 20.18 -23.27
N ALA A 198 -18.31 21.45 -23.30
CA ALA A 198 -16.91 21.78 -23.60
C ALA A 198 -15.95 21.26 -22.51
N ASN A 199 -16.41 21.19 -21.25
CA ASN A 199 -15.64 20.71 -20.10
C ASN A 199 -14.24 21.36 -19.98
N LYS A 200 -14.18 22.69 -20.16
CA LYS A 200 -12.93 23.48 -20.18
C LYS A 200 -12.78 24.42 -18.98
N GLY A 201 -13.28 24.05 -17.80
CA GLY A 201 -13.04 24.80 -16.56
C GLY A 201 -14.05 25.93 -16.26
N VAL A 202 -15.18 25.97 -16.97
CA VAL A 202 -16.36 26.79 -16.64
C VAL A 202 -17.56 25.89 -16.47
N THR A 203 -18.37 26.14 -15.44
CA THR A 203 -19.68 25.51 -15.26
C THR A 203 -20.77 26.54 -15.48
N ALA A 204 -21.73 26.21 -16.32
CA ALA A 204 -22.94 27.01 -16.55
C ALA A 204 -24.15 26.36 -15.89
N SER A 205 -25.04 27.19 -15.35
CA SER A 205 -26.33 26.79 -14.78
C SER A 205 -27.41 27.81 -15.14
N VAL A 206 -28.68 27.41 -15.05
CA VAL A 206 -29.81 28.32 -15.27
C VAL A 206 -30.55 28.45 -13.96
N ILE A 207 -30.64 29.68 -13.44
CA ILE A 207 -31.34 30.00 -12.19
C ILE A 207 -32.63 30.73 -12.53
N ASN A 208 -33.75 30.27 -11.98
CA ASN A 208 -34.98 31.04 -11.92
C ASN A 208 -34.96 31.91 -10.66
N ASP A 209 -34.88 33.24 -10.85
CA ASP A 209 -34.80 34.21 -9.74
C ASP A 209 -36.17 34.60 -9.17
N GLY A 210 -37.24 33.87 -9.53
CA GLY A 210 -38.63 34.12 -9.15
C GLY A 210 -39.35 35.09 -10.08
N THR A 211 -38.61 35.82 -10.93
CA THR A 211 -39.15 36.78 -11.90
C THR A 211 -38.75 36.48 -13.35
N GLY A 212 -37.86 35.51 -13.55
CA GLY A 212 -37.40 35.02 -14.85
C GLY A 212 -36.14 34.18 -14.70
N PHE A 213 -35.49 33.88 -15.83
CA PHE A 213 -34.35 32.97 -15.92
C PHE A 213 -33.04 33.72 -16.19
N ARG A 214 -31.95 33.29 -15.56
CA ARG A 214 -30.59 33.81 -15.78
C ARG A 214 -29.62 32.68 -16.01
N LEU A 215 -28.70 32.88 -16.95
CA LEU A 215 -27.55 32.01 -17.14
C LEU A 215 -26.48 32.45 -16.14
N VAL A 216 -26.06 31.54 -15.28
CA VAL A 216 -24.96 31.74 -14.33
C VAL A 216 -23.79 30.92 -14.77
N MET A 217 -22.65 31.57 -14.99
CA MET A 217 -21.40 30.97 -15.42
C MET A 217 -20.36 31.18 -14.32
N SER A 218 -19.73 30.09 -13.89
CA SER A 218 -18.73 30.12 -12.82
C SER A 218 -17.44 29.49 -13.31
N SER A 219 -16.30 30.09 -12.98
CA SER A 219 -15.01 29.39 -13.14
C SER A 219 -14.97 28.21 -12.16
N ASN A 220 -14.44 27.07 -12.58
CA ASN A 220 -14.34 25.90 -11.70
C ASN A 220 -13.20 26.04 -10.70
N ASN A 221 -12.17 26.80 -11.06
CA ASN A 221 -11.02 27.07 -10.22
C ASN A 221 -11.15 28.43 -9.55
N THR A 222 -10.72 28.50 -8.29
CA THR A 222 -10.59 29.75 -7.53
C THR A 222 -9.34 30.52 -7.94
N GLY A 223 -9.20 31.76 -7.50
CA GLY A 223 -8.00 32.57 -7.71
C GLY A 223 -8.16 33.59 -8.82
N ALA A 224 -7.53 34.76 -8.65
CA ALA A 224 -7.68 35.92 -9.51
C ALA A 224 -7.31 35.62 -10.98
N SER A 225 -6.37 34.70 -11.22
CA SER A 225 -5.93 34.24 -12.55
C SER A 225 -6.95 33.35 -13.29
N ASN A 226 -8.05 32.97 -12.64
CA ASN A 226 -9.12 32.17 -13.23
C ASN A 226 -10.38 33.00 -13.52
N SER A 227 -10.23 34.33 -13.60
CA SER A 227 -11.30 35.21 -14.06
C SER A 227 -11.58 35.02 -15.55
N LEU A 228 -12.83 35.19 -15.96
CA LEU A 228 -13.39 34.85 -17.27
C LEU A 228 -13.59 36.10 -18.14
N LYS A 229 -12.94 36.17 -19.30
CA LYS A 229 -13.33 37.12 -20.36
C LYS A 229 -14.17 36.37 -21.40
N ILE A 230 -15.39 36.83 -21.63
CA ILE A 230 -16.35 36.24 -22.57
C ILE A 230 -16.60 37.24 -23.69
N THR A 231 -16.24 36.85 -24.91
CA THR A 231 -16.45 37.64 -26.13
C THR A 231 -17.38 36.87 -27.06
N SER A 232 -18.07 37.57 -27.96
CA SER A 232 -18.99 36.96 -28.90
C SER A 232 -18.65 37.35 -30.34
N SER A 233 -18.98 36.48 -31.28
CA SER A 233 -19.03 36.76 -32.70
C SER A 233 -20.38 36.28 -33.21
N ASP A 234 -21.35 37.20 -33.34
CA ASP A 234 -22.70 36.90 -33.82
C ASP A 234 -22.68 36.61 -35.34
N THR A 235 -23.37 35.55 -35.78
CA THR A 235 -23.59 35.26 -37.21
C THR A 235 -24.79 36.02 -37.78
N THR A 236 -25.78 36.34 -36.94
CA THR A 236 -26.95 37.17 -37.28
C THR A 236 -27.44 37.96 -36.06
N GLY A 237 -27.56 39.28 -36.17
CA GLY A 237 -28.09 40.16 -35.09
C GLY A 237 -27.06 40.50 -33.99
N THR A 238 -27.56 40.88 -32.80
CA THR A 238 -26.76 41.24 -31.61
C THR A 238 -27.26 40.49 -30.35
N GLY A 239 -27.59 39.21 -30.51
CA GLY A 239 -28.19 38.42 -29.43
C GLY A 239 -27.15 37.94 -28.42
N LEU A 240 -26.06 37.33 -28.91
CA LEU A 240 -25.03 36.74 -28.07
C LEU A 240 -24.17 37.77 -27.36
N SER A 241 -24.08 38.99 -27.89
CA SER A 241 -23.44 40.12 -27.21
C SER A 241 -24.00 40.35 -25.79
N LYS A 242 -25.26 39.97 -25.53
CA LYS A 242 -25.88 40.03 -24.19
C LYS A 242 -25.27 39.07 -23.17
N LEU A 243 -24.50 38.08 -23.60
CA LEU A 243 -23.80 37.10 -22.78
C LEU A 243 -22.30 37.40 -22.65
N THR A 244 -21.84 38.52 -23.21
CA THR A 244 -20.43 38.91 -23.13
C THR A 244 -20.09 39.54 -21.78
N TYR A 245 -18.83 39.35 -21.39
CA TYR A 245 -18.23 39.97 -20.24
C TYR A 245 -16.78 40.29 -20.59
N ASP A 246 -16.48 41.57 -20.76
CA ASP A 246 -15.11 42.07 -20.88
C ASP A 246 -14.83 42.97 -19.68
N PRO A 247 -13.89 42.64 -18.77
CA PRO A 247 -13.54 43.48 -17.62
C PRO A 247 -13.30 44.95 -18.00
N ALA A 248 -12.69 45.21 -19.16
CA ALA A 248 -12.34 46.54 -19.61
C ALA A 248 -13.53 47.33 -20.20
N SER A 249 -14.66 46.65 -20.47
CA SER A 249 -15.86 47.26 -21.03
C SER A 249 -16.71 47.94 -19.95
N THR A 250 -17.21 49.14 -20.27
CA THR A 250 -18.18 49.87 -19.45
C THR A 250 -19.63 49.46 -19.72
N THR A 251 -19.87 48.56 -20.69
CA THR A 251 -21.22 48.22 -21.20
C THR A 251 -21.57 46.73 -21.07
N ASN A 252 -20.93 46.01 -20.13
CA ASN A 252 -21.26 44.60 -19.89
C ASN A 252 -22.73 44.42 -19.49
N THR A 253 -23.41 43.50 -20.17
CA THR A 253 -24.78 43.07 -19.86
C THR A 253 -24.81 41.89 -18.89
N VAL A 254 -23.68 41.20 -18.73
CA VAL A 254 -23.45 40.19 -17.71
C VAL A 254 -22.88 40.87 -16.46
N SER A 255 -23.50 40.59 -15.32
CA SER A 255 -23.08 41.13 -14.02
C SER A 255 -22.19 40.13 -13.30
N GLN A 256 -21.09 40.63 -12.72
CA GLN A 256 -20.26 39.85 -11.81
C GLN A 256 -20.89 39.83 -10.43
N THR A 257 -21.33 38.65 -9.98
CA THR A 257 -21.92 38.47 -8.65
C THR A 257 -20.89 38.01 -7.62
N GLN A 258 -19.78 37.41 -8.07
CA GLN A 258 -18.63 37.08 -7.25
C GLN A 258 -17.35 37.33 -8.06
N ALA A 259 -16.40 38.03 -7.46
CA ALA A 259 -15.07 38.18 -8.04
C ALA A 259 -14.19 36.99 -7.70
N ALA A 260 -13.36 36.55 -8.66
CA ALA A 260 -12.31 35.61 -8.32
C ALA A 260 -11.24 36.34 -7.51
N SER A 261 -10.82 35.73 -6.41
CA SER A 261 -9.77 36.25 -5.54
C SER A 261 -8.81 35.13 -5.17
N ASP A 262 -7.56 35.48 -4.92
CA ASP A 262 -6.60 34.56 -4.32
C ASP A 262 -6.82 34.46 -2.81
N ALA A 263 -6.41 33.33 -2.22
CA ALA A 263 -6.27 33.19 -0.78
C ALA A 263 -5.11 34.05 -0.32
N SER A 264 -5.31 34.80 0.77
CA SER A 264 -4.30 35.61 1.41
C SER A 264 -4.15 35.18 2.86
N PHE A 265 -2.94 34.76 3.22
CA PHE A 265 -2.61 34.29 4.56
C PHE A 265 -1.14 34.55 4.87
N SER A 266 -0.73 34.33 6.11
CA SER A 266 0.68 34.38 6.51
C SER A 266 1.06 33.18 7.35
N VAL A 267 2.27 32.67 7.12
CA VAL A 267 2.92 31.65 7.95
C VAL A 267 4.13 32.29 8.63
N ASP A 268 4.18 32.29 9.96
CA ASP A 268 5.23 32.93 10.75
C ASP A 268 5.48 34.41 10.40
N GLY A 269 4.41 35.11 10.01
CA GLY A 269 4.46 36.51 9.58
C GLY A 269 4.86 36.74 8.12
N VAL A 270 5.23 35.69 7.37
CA VAL A 270 5.50 35.79 5.92
C VAL A 270 4.18 35.78 5.16
N ALA A 271 3.87 36.89 4.47
CA ALA A 271 2.66 37.01 3.66
C ALA A 271 2.73 36.14 2.40
N ILE A 272 1.66 35.39 2.14
CA ILE A 272 1.55 34.40 1.07
C ILE A 272 0.21 34.59 0.35
N THR A 273 0.26 34.50 -0.98
CA THR A 273 -0.92 34.56 -1.85
C THR A 273 -0.97 33.31 -2.72
N LYS A 274 -2.13 32.65 -2.79
CA LYS A 274 -2.34 31.40 -3.56
C LYS A 274 -3.67 31.42 -4.28
N ALA A 275 -3.70 30.90 -5.50
CA ALA A 275 -4.93 30.79 -6.29
C ALA A 275 -5.94 29.76 -5.71
N SER A 276 -5.50 28.86 -4.83
CA SER A 276 -6.32 27.78 -4.26
C SER A 276 -6.39 27.85 -2.74
N ASN A 277 -7.48 27.35 -2.17
CA ASN A 277 -7.63 27.09 -0.74
C ASN A 277 -6.95 25.79 -0.30
N THR A 278 -6.55 24.94 -1.25
CA THR A 278 -5.69 23.77 -1.00
C THR A 278 -4.27 24.13 -1.41
N VAL A 279 -3.37 24.20 -0.43
CA VAL A 279 -2.01 24.71 -0.58
C VAL A 279 -1.01 23.68 -0.07
N SER A 280 -0.11 23.20 -0.94
CA SER A 280 0.86 22.13 -0.64
C SER A 280 2.33 22.52 -0.83
N ASP A 281 2.60 23.77 -1.19
CA ASP A 281 3.92 24.25 -1.64
C ASP A 281 4.49 25.38 -0.75
N VAL A 282 3.94 25.56 0.45
CA VAL A 282 4.38 26.60 1.39
C VAL A 282 5.32 26.02 2.46
N ILE A 283 4.91 24.92 3.09
CA ILE A 283 5.73 24.19 4.05
C ILE A 283 6.01 22.82 3.42
N PRO A 284 7.29 22.44 3.23
CA PRO A 284 7.63 21.14 2.65
C PRO A 284 6.93 19.99 3.38
N GLY A 285 6.23 19.15 2.63
CA GLY A 285 5.51 17.98 3.15
C GLY A 285 4.18 18.28 3.84
N VAL A 286 3.71 19.53 3.88
CA VAL A 286 2.43 19.91 4.52
C VAL A 286 1.45 20.42 3.48
N THR A 287 0.21 19.91 3.54
CA THR A 287 -0.91 20.43 2.76
C THR A 287 -1.95 21.07 3.68
N LEU A 288 -2.24 22.35 3.43
CA LEU A 288 -3.27 23.14 4.09
C LEU A 288 -4.54 23.15 3.24
N ASN A 289 -5.69 22.91 3.87
CA ASN A 289 -7.01 23.09 3.27
C ASN A 289 -7.77 24.16 4.05
N LEU A 290 -7.82 25.36 3.51
CA LEU A 290 -8.42 26.53 4.15
C LEU A 290 -9.93 26.56 3.90
N THR A 291 -10.71 26.71 4.98
CA THR A 291 -12.18 26.78 4.93
C THR A 291 -12.74 28.02 5.61
N GLY A 292 -11.90 28.76 6.35
CA GLY A 292 -12.29 29.96 7.07
C GLY A 292 -11.10 30.88 7.34
N THR A 293 -11.40 32.06 7.89
CA THR A 293 -10.41 33.07 8.26
C THR A 293 -10.10 33.02 9.75
N THR A 294 -8.90 33.43 10.15
CA THR A 294 -8.47 33.40 11.57
C THR A 294 -9.00 34.59 12.39
N GLY A 295 -9.54 35.63 11.74
CA GLY A 295 -9.87 36.88 12.42
C GLY A 295 -8.61 37.62 12.85
N THR A 296 -8.57 38.12 14.09
CA THR A 296 -7.46 38.92 14.63
C THR A 296 -6.36 38.08 15.31
N THR A 297 -6.68 36.86 15.73
CA THR A 297 -5.74 35.98 16.43
C THR A 297 -5.24 34.86 15.51
N PRO A 298 -3.92 34.72 15.29
CA PRO A 298 -3.37 33.59 14.54
C PRO A 298 -3.74 32.25 15.17
N THR A 299 -3.86 31.20 14.35
CA THR A 299 -3.99 29.82 14.82
C THR A 299 -2.65 29.10 14.72
N THR A 300 -2.38 28.16 15.62
CA THR A 300 -1.15 27.35 15.58
C THR A 300 -1.33 26.18 14.63
N LEU A 301 -0.37 26.02 13.71
CA LEU A 301 -0.17 24.82 12.90
C LEU A 301 0.95 24.00 13.53
N THR A 302 0.62 22.82 14.06
CA THR A 302 1.60 21.91 14.66
C THR A 302 1.83 20.73 13.74
N VAL A 303 3.07 20.52 13.31
CA VAL A 303 3.51 19.30 12.65
C VAL A 303 4.20 18.42 13.69
N GLY A 304 3.69 17.23 13.93
CA GLY A 304 4.20 16.32 14.96
C GLY A 304 4.20 14.87 14.50
N VAL A 305 4.76 13.99 15.32
CA VAL A 305 4.64 12.54 15.13
C VAL A 305 3.18 12.14 15.29
N ASN A 306 2.68 11.28 14.39
CA ASN A 306 1.31 10.77 14.45
C ASN A 306 1.18 9.65 15.49
N THR A 307 1.15 10.05 16.76
CA THR A 307 1.01 9.15 17.91
C THR A 307 -0.24 8.27 17.82
N ASP A 308 -1.37 8.82 17.35
CA ASP A 308 -2.63 8.07 17.29
C ASP A 308 -2.60 6.99 16.20
N ASP A 309 -1.96 7.24 15.04
CA ASP A 309 -1.76 6.19 14.03
C ASP A 309 -0.90 5.06 14.58
N LEU A 310 0.19 5.37 15.29
CA LEU A 310 1.04 4.35 15.90
C LEU A 310 0.29 3.52 16.97
N VAL A 311 -0.48 4.18 17.83
CA VAL A 311 -1.34 3.49 18.81
C VAL A 311 -2.33 2.56 18.12
N LYS A 312 -2.96 3.00 17.02
CA LYS A 312 -3.89 2.15 16.24
C LYS A 312 -3.18 0.94 15.63
N LYS A 313 -1.97 1.09 15.10
CA LYS A 313 -1.21 -0.05 14.54
C LYS A 313 -0.82 -1.06 15.63
N VAL A 314 -0.39 -0.58 16.80
CA VAL A 314 -0.08 -1.45 17.95
C VAL A 314 -1.33 -2.15 18.44
N GLN A 315 -2.46 -1.44 18.56
CA GLN A 315 -3.75 -2.03 18.95
C GLN A 315 -4.20 -3.11 17.95
N ALA A 316 -4.12 -2.84 16.64
CA ALA A 316 -4.49 -3.83 15.63
C ALA A 316 -3.65 -5.11 15.71
N MET A 317 -2.35 -4.99 16.03
CA MET A 317 -1.46 -6.14 16.25
C MET A 317 -1.83 -6.92 17.53
N VAL A 318 -2.20 -6.22 18.61
CA VAL A 318 -2.71 -6.83 19.85
C VAL A 318 -4.02 -7.56 19.59
N ASP A 319 -4.96 -6.95 18.88
CA ASP A 319 -6.26 -7.56 18.55
C ASP A 319 -6.10 -8.80 17.68
N ALA A 320 -5.24 -8.75 16.66
CA ALA A 320 -4.97 -9.89 15.79
C ALA A 320 -4.24 -11.03 16.54
N TYR A 321 -3.30 -10.71 17.44
CA TYR A 321 -2.68 -11.70 18.32
C TYR A 321 -3.73 -12.37 19.23
N ASN A 322 -4.57 -11.58 19.87
CA ASN A 322 -5.59 -12.05 20.80
C ASN A 322 -6.61 -12.94 20.08
N SER A 323 -7.05 -12.55 18.88
CA SER A 323 -7.91 -13.36 18.03
C SER A 323 -7.26 -14.70 17.67
N THR A 324 -5.98 -14.69 17.29
CA THR A 324 -5.22 -15.91 16.99
C THR A 324 -5.12 -16.81 18.22
N MET A 325 -4.81 -16.25 19.39
CA MET A 325 -4.70 -17.01 20.63
C MET A 325 -6.05 -17.57 21.09
N ASP A 326 -7.13 -16.81 20.93
CA ASP A 326 -8.49 -17.27 21.22
C ASP A 326 -8.85 -18.46 20.32
N GLN A 327 -8.64 -18.37 19.01
CA GLN A 327 -8.87 -19.51 18.11
C GLN A 327 -8.02 -20.72 18.49
N LEU A 328 -6.75 -20.51 18.80
CA LEU A 328 -5.86 -21.60 19.17
C LEU A 328 -6.28 -22.23 20.50
N ASN A 329 -6.74 -21.45 21.48
CA ASN A 329 -7.30 -21.94 22.73
C ASN A 329 -8.62 -22.69 22.52
N THR A 330 -9.54 -22.20 21.71
CA THR A 330 -10.81 -22.89 21.39
C THR A 330 -10.57 -24.19 20.64
N LEU A 331 -9.65 -24.22 19.69
CA LEU A 331 -9.41 -25.39 18.86
C LEU A 331 -8.56 -26.46 19.56
N THR A 332 -7.66 -26.07 20.45
CA THR A 332 -6.73 -27.02 21.14
C THR A 332 -7.07 -27.27 22.61
N GLY A 333 -7.89 -26.43 23.22
CA GLY A 333 -8.20 -26.46 24.65
C GLY A 333 -9.16 -27.58 25.05
N TYR A 334 -9.28 -27.76 26.35
CA TYR A 334 -10.25 -28.65 26.99
C TYR A 334 -10.92 -27.86 28.12
N ASP A 335 -12.25 -27.79 28.09
CA ASP A 335 -13.04 -27.16 29.13
C ASP A 335 -13.47 -28.22 30.15
N ALA A 336 -12.87 -28.16 31.35
CA ALA A 336 -13.16 -29.09 32.43
C ALA A 336 -14.57 -28.91 33.02
N THR A 337 -15.24 -27.77 32.78
CA THR A 337 -16.58 -27.47 33.31
C THR A 337 -17.68 -28.03 32.43
N THR A 338 -17.54 -27.91 31.10
CA THR A 338 -18.51 -28.42 30.13
C THR A 338 -18.15 -29.81 29.60
N GLY A 339 -16.91 -30.28 29.86
CA GLY A 339 -16.36 -31.50 29.27
C GLY A 339 -16.07 -31.37 27.76
N ALA A 340 -16.18 -30.17 27.20
CA ALA A 340 -15.99 -29.92 25.78
C ALA A 340 -14.49 -29.88 25.43
N SER A 341 -14.11 -30.62 24.38
CA SER A 341 -12.75 -30.64 23.85
C SER A 341 -12.71 -29.97 22.49
N GLY A 342 -11.72 -29.12 22.25
CA GLY A 342 -11.48 -28.53 20.94
C GLY A 342 -11.18 -29.60 19.89
N ILE A 343 -11.58 -29.36 18.64
CA ILE A 343 -11.44 -30.35 17.55
C ILE A 343 -9.98 -30.73 17.23
N LEU A 344 -9.01 -29.87 17.61
CA LEU A 344 -7.57 -30.06 17.48
C LEU A 344 -6.90 -30.37 18.83
N ASN A 345 -7.66 -30.76 19.87
CA ASN A 345 -7.09 -31.19 21.14
C ASN A 345 -6.17 -32.41 20.96
N GLY A 346 -5.07 -32.45 21.72
CA GLY A 346 -4.05 -33.50 21.60
C GLY A 346 -2.99 -33.28 20.50
N GLN A 347 -3.14 -32.26 19.65
CA GLN A 347 -2.13 -31.90 18.65
C GLN A 347 -0.98 -31.12 19.29
N THR A 348 0.05 -31.84 19.77
CA THR A 348 1.22 -31.26 20.46
C THR A 348 1.96 -30.22 19.62
N SER A 349 2.01 -30.40 18.30
CA SER A 349 2.60 -29.45 17.36
C SER A 349 1.95 -28.06 17.42
N LEU A 350 0.65 -27.96 17.70
CA LEU A 350 -0.04 -26.66 17.81
C LEU A 350 0.27 -25.94 19.12
N ASN A 351 0.58 -26.67 20.20
CA ASN A 351 1.05 -26.06 21.45
C ASN A 351 2.41 -25.38 21.27
N SER A 352 3.26 -25.88 20.37
CA SER A 352 4.54 -25.23 20.05
C SER A 352 4.38 -23.81 19.47
N ILE A 353 3.26 -23.54 18.79
CA ILE A 353 2.92 -22.21 18.27
C ILE A 353 2.71 -21.24 19.43
N LYS A 354 1.90 -21.61 20.45
CA LYS A 354 1.67 -20.78 21.65
C LYS A 354 2.99 -20.40 22.31
N THR A 355 3.84 -21.40 22.54
CA THR A 355 5.13 -21.21 23.21
C THR A 355 6.07 -20.34 22.38
N SER A 356 6.15 -20.58 21.08
CA SER A 356 7.03 -19.82 20.17
C SER A 356 6.62 -18.36 20.08
N LEU A 357 5.32 -18.06 19.93
CA LEU A 357 4.84 -16.68 19.90
C LEU A 357 5.12 -15.96 21.23
N ARG A 358 4.79 -16.58 22.37
CA ARG A 358 5.09 -16.01 23.71
C ARG A 358 6.57 -15.81 23.96
N ALA A 359 7.42 -16.73 23.47
CA ALA A 359 8.86 -16.60 23.60
C ALA A 359 9.40 -15.35 22.89
N VAL A 360 8.77 -14.86 21.82
CA VAL A 360 9.19 -13.60 21.20
C VAL A 360 8.86 -12.39 22.06
N PHE A 361 7.67 -12.36 22.68
CA PHE A 361 7.28 -11.26 23.59
C PHE A 361 8.11 -11.22 24.88
N ASN A 362 8.60 -12.36 25.35
CA ASN A 362 9.42 -12.47 26.57
C ASN A 362 10.91 -12.20 26.33
N GLN A 363 11.35 -12.01 25.09
CA GLN A 363 12.74 -11.65 24.79
C GLN A 363 12.99 -10.17 25.11
N SER A 364 14.18 -9.85 25.63
CA SER A 364 14.65 -8.46 25.73
C SER A 364 15.42 -8.08 24.45
N LEU A 365 15.28 -6.83 24.00
CA LEU A 365 15.99 -6.32 22.81
C LEU A 365 17.48 -5.97 23.05
N GLY A 366 17.99 -6.12 24.29
CA GLY A 366 19.41 -5.87 24.64
C GLY A 366 19.71 -4.40 24.98
N THR A 367 20.88 -4.10 25.58
CA THR A 367 21.21 -2.89 26.36
C THR A 367 21.24 -1.52 25.63
N THR A 368 20.90 -1.47 24.34
CA THR A 368 21.18 -0.28 23.50
C THR A 368 20.01 0.69 23.32
N ASN A 369 18.78 0.30 23.68
CA ASN A 369 17.62 1.19 23.65
C ASN A 369 17.24 1.62 25.09
N SER A 370 16.61 2.79 25.24
CA SER A 370 15.98 3.15 26.52
C SER A 370 14.74 2.31 26.81
N ILE A 371 14.20 1.65 25.78
CA ILE A 371 13.03 0.78 25.80
C ILE A 371 13.47 -0.62 25.40
N GLN A 372 13.40 -1.56 26.34
CA GLN A 372 14.08 -2.86 26.23
C GLN A 372 13.10 -4.02 26.12
N SER A 373 11.87 -3.78 26.55
CA SER A 373 10.79 -4.75 26.57
C SER A 373 9.49 -4.10 26.10
N LEU A 374 8.57 -4.94 25.65
CA LEU A 374 7.20 -4.51 25.35
C LEU A 374 6.47 -4.03 26.63
N TYR A 375 6.89 -4.51 27.81
CA TYR A 375 6.36 -4.07 29.09
C TYR A 375 6.62 -2.59 29.37
N ASP A 376 7.78 -2.07 28.97
CA ASP A 376 8.17 -0.65 29.13
C ASP A 376 7.22 0.31 28.38
N VAL A 377 6.51 -0.20 27.36
CA VAL A 377 5.57 0.59 26.54
C VAL A 377 4.11 0.23 26.79
N GLY A 378 3.82 -0.49 27.89
CA GLY A 378 2.46 -0.82 28.29
C GLY A 378 1.88 -2.09 27.67
N LEU A 379 2.68 -2.90 26.97
CA LEU A 379 2.25 -4.21 26.48
C LEU A 379 2.59 -5.28 27.51
N SER A 380 1.57 -5.95 28.05
CA SER A 380 1.75 -6.99 29.08
C SER A 380 0.89 -8.21 28.80
N PHE A 381 1.30 -9.37 29.31
CA PHE A 381 0.44 -10.55 29.34
C PHE A 381 -0.49 -10.51 30.55
N GLY A 382 -1.78 -10.68 30.30
CA GLY A 382 -2.80 -10.78 31.34
C GLY A 382 -3.29 -12.22 31.53
N THR A 383 -3.96 -12.44 32.66
CA THR A 383 -4.87 -13.57 32.90
C THR A 383 -6.30 -13.10 32.67
N GLY A 384 -6.67 -12.74 31.43
CA GLY A 384 -7.98 -12.16 31.14
C GLY A 384 -8.16 -11.51 29.77
N SER A 385 -9.40 -11.16 29.43
CA SER A 385 -9.78 -10.41 28.23
C SER A 385 -9.85 -8.91 28.56
N VAL A 386 -9.33 -8.07 27.65
CA VAL A 386 -9.40 -6.60 27.76
C VAL A 386 -10.43 -6.11 26.75
N SER A 387 -11.48 -5.42 27.22
CA SER A 387 -12.41 -4.77 26.29
C SER A 387 -11.74 -3.58 25.59
N SER A 388 -12.33 -3.11 24.49
CA SER A 388 -11.94 -1.85 23.82
C SER A 388 -11.98 -0.60 24.72
N THR A 389 -12.55 -0.71 25.92
CA THR A 389 -12.61 0.34 26.95
C THR A 389 -11.60 0.16 28.08
N GLY A 390 -10.67 -0.79 27.98
CA GLY A 390 -9.61 -1.02 28.97
C GLY A 390 -10.05 -1.78 30.23
N THR A 391 -11.26 -2.36 30.24
CA THR A 391 -11.72 -3.16 31.38
C THR A 391 -11.10 -4.55 31.31
N VAL A 392 -10.31 -4.90 32.32
CA VAL A 392 -9.69 -6.22 32.46
C VAL A 392 -10.70 -7.16 33.11
N THR A 393 -11.17 -8.15 32.35
CA THR A 393 -11.97 -9.26 32.88
C THR A 393 -11.02 -10.41 33.11
N GLN A 394 -10.72 -10.73 34.37
CA GLN A 394 -9.82 -11.84 34.66
C GLN A 394 -10.52 -13.17 34.37
N ASP A 395 -9.94 -13.95 33.46
CA ASP A 395 -10.38 -15.30 33.11
C ASP A 395 -9.14 -16.19 33.07
N ALA A 396 -9.01 -17.06 34.07
CA ALA A 396 -7.90 -18.01 34.17
C ALA A 396 -7.83 -18.97 32.97
N SER A 397 -8.94 -19.15 32.25
CA SER A 397 -9.06 -19.93 31.01
C SER A 397 -8.44 -19.22 29.80
N LYS A 398 -8.17 -17.91 29.90
CA LYS A 398 -7.58 -17.06 28.85
C LYS A 398 -6.14 -16.64 29.16
N ALA A 399 -5.33 -17.56 29.70
CA ALA A 399 -3.91 -17.29 29.92
C ALA A 399 -3.19 -16.98 28.59
N GLY A 400 -2.47 -15.86 28.54
CA GLY A 400 -1.60 -15.45 27.42
C GLY A 400 -2.26 -14.63 26.33
N VAL A 401 -3.25 -13.82 26.69
CA VAL A 401 -3.78 -12.68 25.94
C VAL A 401 -2.90 -11.45 26.22
N LEU A 402 -2.71 -10.59 25.22
CA LEU A 402 -2.01 -9.31 25.36
C LEU A 402 -2.96 -8.19 25.80
N ASN A 403 -2.49 -7.38 26.74
CA ASN A 403 -3.09 -6.13 27.16
C ASN A 403 -2.23 -4.94 26.68
N LEU A 404 -2.87 -3.87 26.24
CA LEU A 404 -2.24 -2.62 25.86
C LEU A 404 -2.70 -1.46 26.76
N ASP A 405 -1.78 -0.92 27.55
CA ASP A 405 -1.95 0.37 28.21
C ASP A 405 -1.62 1.51 27.23
N THR A 406 -2.66 2.05 26.61
CA THR A 406 -2.53 3.14 25.62
C THR A 406 -1.97 4.42 26.22
N THR A 407 -2.10 4.65 27.53
CA THR A 407 -1.55 5.84 28.20
C THR A 407 -0.03 5.72 28.33
N LYS A 408 0.47 4.56 28.77
CA LYS A 408 1.90 4.27 28.80
C LYS A 408 2.51 4.27 27.40
N LEU A 409 1.81 3.70 26.41
CA LEU A 409 2.28 3.74 25.03
C LEU A 409 2.40 5.18 24.52
N LYS A 410 1.38 6.03 24.72
CA LYS A 410 1.41 7.45 24.33
C LYS A 410 2.54 8.21 25.02
N ALA A 411 2.79 7.95 26.31
CA ALA A 411 3.91 8.53 27.04
C ALA A 411 5.27 8.11 26.45
N ALA A 412 5.45 6.82 26.15
CA ALA A 412 6.66 6.30 25.52
C ALA A 412 6.91 6.88 24.12
N ILE A 413 5.85 7.01 23.30
CA ILE A 413 5.91 7.65 21.98
C ILE A 413 6.41 9.09 22.10
N THR A 414 5.83 9.85 23.03
CA THR A 414 6.14 11.27 23.20
C THR A 414 7.56 11.48 23.73
N ALA A 415 8.04 10.60 24.61
CA ALA A 415 9.38 10.69 25.18
C ALA A 415 10.49 10.37 24.17
N ASN A 416 10.31 9.33 23.33
CA ASN A 416 11.35 8.92 22.39
C ASN A 416 10.77 8.11 21.19
N PRO A 417 10.23 8.79 20.16
CA PRO A 417 9.55 8.12 19.05
C PRO A 417 10.50 7.21 18.24
N THR A 418 11.77 7.59 18.11
CA THR A 418 12.79 6.78 17.44
C THR A 418 13.09 5.49 18.20
N ALA A 419 13.17 5.54 19.53
CA ALA A 419 13.39 4.35 20.35
C ALA A 419 12.23 3.36 20.23
N LEU A 420 10.99 3.86 20.13
CA LEU A 420 9.82 3.03 19.92
C LEU A 420 9.77 2.41 18.51
N ALA A 421 10.16 3.16 17.49
CA ALA A 421 10.31 2.60 16.15
C ALA A 421 11.30 1.43 16.16
N GLY A 422 12.42 1.56 16.89
CA GLY A 422 13.38 0.46 17.09
C GLY A 422 12.94 -0.65 18.04
N LEU A 423 11.85 -0.47 18.80
CA LEU A 423 11.21 -1.54 19.56
C LEU A 423 10.51 -2.52 18.64
N PHE A 424 9.77 -2.02 17.65
CA PHE A 424 8.97 -2.87 16.75
C PHE A 424 9.72 -3.23 15.46
N ALA A 425 10.32 -2.25 14.79
CA ALA A 425 11.01 -2.41 13.53
C ALA A 425 12.51 -2.65 13.72
N THR A 426 13.19 -2.98 12.62
CA THR A 426 14.65 -3.08 12.60
C THR A 426 15.25 -1.68 12.72
N ALA A 427 16.14 -1.47 13.68
CA ALA A 427 16.75 -0.17 13.92
C ALA A 427 18.27 -0.26 14.04
N GLY A 428 18.94 0.74 13.48
CA GLY A 428 20.35 1.01 13.72
C GLY A 428 20.49 2.43 14.26
N SER A 429 21.08 2.58 15.45
CA SER A 429 21.47 3.87 16.00
C SER A 429 22.99 4.04 15.95
N THR A 430 23.46 5.27 15.79
CA THR A 430 24.89 5.59 15.70
C THR A 430 25.29 6.47 16.87
N SER A 431 26.46 6.22 17.48
CA SER A 431 26.95 7.08 18.58
C SER A 431 27.52 8.41 18.09
N LYS A 432 27.80 8.54 16.79
CA LYS A 432 28.25 9.77 16.13
C LYS A 432 27.44 10.01 14.83
N PRO A 433 26.20 10.50 14.91
CA PRO A 433 25.33 10.68 13.73
C PRO A 433 25.86 11.65 12.68
N GLY A 434 26.71 12.60 13.07
CA GLY A 434 27.42 13.48 12.12
C GLY A 434 28.55 12.80 11.33
N ALA A 435 29.05 11.65 11.81
CA ALA A 435 30.12 10.87 11.16
C ALA A 435 29.57 9.66 10.40
N VAL A 436 28.59 8.96 10.99
CA VAL A 436 28.01 7.73 10.44
C VAL A 436 26.50 7.79 10.48
N THR A 437 25.87 7.49 9.34
CA THR A 437 24.43 7.30 9.21
C THR A 437 24.13 5.84 8.89
N PHE A 438 23.32 5.18 9.73
CA PHE A 438 22.78 3.85 9.39
C PHE A 438 21.72 3.99 8.29
N LYS A 439 21.81 3.19 7.23
CA LYS A 439 20.89 3.23 6.09
C LYS A 439 19.97 2.02 6.02
N ALA A 440 20.53 0.82 6.16
CA ALA A 440 19.77 -0.41 6.02
C ALA A 440 20.46 -1.60 6.71
N SER A 441 19.73 -2.70 6.78
CA SER A 441 20.23 -4.00 7.23
C SER A 441 19.59 -5.10 6.40
N SER A 442 20.11 -6.32 6.53
CA SER A 442 19.51 -7.51 5.94
C SER A 442 19.10 -8.52 7.02
N SER A 443 18.43 -9.60 6.61
CA SER A 443 18.12 -10.72 7.52
C SER A 443 19.36 -11.43 8.07
N GLN A 444 20.52 -11.22 7.47
CA GLN A 444 21.81 -11.77 7.93
C GLN A 444 22.47 -10.90 9.01
N THR A 445 22.04 -9.65 9.17
CA THR A 445 22.62 -8.74 10.15
C THR A 445 22.20 -9.19 11.56
N GLN A 446 23.17 -9.50 12.41
CA GLN A 446 22.92 -9.94 13.78
C GLN A 446 22.76 -8.73 14.72
N PRO A 447 21.82 -8.76 15.68
CA PRO A 447 21.74 -7.73 16.72
C PRO A 447 23.07 -7.59 17.48
N GLY A 448 23.50 -6.36 17.73
CA GLY A 448 24.76 -6.07 18.42
C GLY A 448 25.27 -4.65 18.22
N THR A 449 26.38 -4.32 18.88
CA THR A 449 27.07 -3.02 18.73
C THR A 449 28.35 -3.21 17.93
N TYR A 450 28.48 -2.45 16.84
CA TYR A 450 29.54 -2.58 15.86
C TYR A 450 30.39 -1.30 15.83
N PRO A 451 31.63 -1.30 16.33
CA PRO A 451 32.55 -0.18 16.12
C PRO A 451 32.85 0.02 14.63
N ILE A 452 32.92 1.28 14.21
CA ILE A 452 33.22 1.70 12.85
C ILE A 452 34.56 2.43 12.87
N PHE A 453 35.52 1.90 12.13
CA PHE A 453 36.84 2.51 11.98
C PHE A 453 37.13 2.73 10.51
N VAL A 454 37.55 3.95 10.15
CA VAL A 454 37.88 4.33 8.77
C VAL A 454 39.39 4.53 8.67
N SER A 455 40.07 3.66 7.92
CA SER A 455 41.51 3.75 7.67
C SER A 455 41.85 4.63 6.46
N LYS A 456 40.92 4.77 5.51
CA LYS A 456 41.03 5.68 4.37
C LYS A 456 39.66 6.28 4.06
N ALA A 457 39.56 7.60 4.00
CA ALA A 457 38.31 8.27 3.63
C ALA A 457 38.05 8.15 2.12
N ALA A 458 36.76 8.13 1.74
CA ALA A 458 36.39 8.24 0.34
C ALA A 458 36.69 9.64 -0.20
N THR A 459 37.14 9.73 -1.44
CA THR A 459 37.39 10.99 -2.15
C THR A 459 36.46 11.14 -3.34
N GLN A 460 36.21 12.39 -3.75
CA GLN A 460 35.43 12.73 -4.93
C GLN A 460 36.37 12.95 -6.12
N GLY A 461 35.87 12.74 -7.34
CA GLY A 461 36.52 13.24 -8.54
C GLY A 461 36.49 14.76 -8.54
N SER A 462 37.64 15.41 -8.65
CA SER A 462 37.72 16.87 -8.70
C SER A 462 38.79 17.33 -9.68
N VAL A 463 38.42 18.28 -10.53
CA VAL A 463 39.33 18.90 -11.50
C VAL A 463 39.30 20.41 -11.32
N SER A 464 40.47 21.02 -11.25
CA SER A 464 40.62 22.47 -11.30
C SER A 464 41.05 22.86 -12.71
N GLY A 465 40.40 23.89 -13.25
CA GLY A 465 40.80 24.50 -14.51
C GLY A 465 42.07 25.35 -14.39
N PRO A 466 42.48 26.00 -15.49
CA PRO A 466 43.49 27.05 -15.40
C PRO A 466 42.97 28.19 -14.52
N ALA A 467 43.91 28.95 -13.95
CA ALA A 467 43.56 30.23 -13.34
C ALA A 467 42.84 31.12 -14.38
N LEU A 468 41.80 31.82 -13.95
CA LEU A 468 41.19 32.86 -14.78
C LEU A 468 42.28 33.87 -15.15
N ASP A 469 42.37 34.20 -16.43
CA ASP A 469 43.37 35.15 -16.94
C ASP A 469 43.30 36.45 -16.14
N SER A 470 44.44 37.00 -15.70
CA SER A 470 44.49 38.27 -14.97
C SER A 470 43.97 39.46 -15.79
N SER A 471 43.78 39.29 -17.10
CA SER A 471 43.08 40.24 -17.99
C SER A 471 41.54 40.13 -17.96
N THR A 472 40.98 39.03 -17.44
CA THR A 472 39.54 38.88 -17.22
C THR A 472 39.08 39.70 -16.02
N GLY A 473 38.75 40.97 -16.27
CA GLY A 473 38.05 41.81 -15.30
C GLY A 473 36.58 41.39 -15.21
N PHE A 474 36.08 41.16 -14.00
CA PHE A 474 34.63 41.15 -13.80
C PHE A 474 34.10 42.59 -13.99
N PRO A 475 32.96 42.77 -14.69
CA PRO A 475 32.01 41.74 -15.07
C PRO A 475 32.37 40.96 -16.35
N VAL A 476 32.05 39.66 -16.36
CA VAL A 476 32.16 38.81 -17.55
C VAL A 476 30.80 38.70 -18.22
N THR A 477 30.75 38.92 -19.54
CA THR A 477 29.53 38.75 -20.36
C THR A 477 29.57 37.40 -21.08
N ILE A 478 28.47 36.67 -21.01
CA ILE A 478 28.29 35.43 -21.78
C ILE A 478 27.89 35.78 -23.21
N ASP A 479 28.65 35.27 -24.18
CA ASP A 479 28.42 35.45 -25.61
C ASP A 479 28.57 34.11 -26.36
N SER A 480 28.31 34.12 -27.67
CA SER A 480 28.54 32.96 -28.55
C SER A 480 29.94 32.34 -28.49
N ASN A 481 30.96 33.02 -27.95
CA ASN A 481 32.34 32.52 -27.86
C ASN A 481 32.67 31.82 -26.53
N ASN A 482 31.83 31.96 -25.51
CA ASN A 482 32.04 31.36 -24.18
C ASN A 482 30.77 30.73 -23.56
N ALA A 483 29.64 30.71 -24.27
CA ALA A 483 28.38 30.20 -23.72
C ALA A 483 28.30 28.67 -23.57
N SER A 484 29.13 27.89 -24.27
CA SER A 484 28.91 26.44 -24.40
C SER A 484 30.10 25.58 -23.95
N PHE A 485 29.77 24.50 -23.23
CA PHE A 485 30.72 23.47 -22.79
C PHE A 485 30.03 22.12 -22.58
N SER A 486 30.80 21.08 -22.28
CA SER A 486 30.27 19.77 -21.90
C SER A 486 31.05 19.20 -20.73
N VAL A 487 30.43 18.29 -19.98
CA VAL A 487 31.06 17.58 -18.86
C VAL A 487 30.78 16.09 -18.95
N GLY A 488 31.78 15.28 -18.63
CA GLY A 488 31.59 13.88 -18.27
C GLY A 488 31.52 13.78 -16.76
N LEU A 489 30.48 13.14 -16.21
CA LEU A 489 30.25 13.04 -14.79
C LEU A 489 29.82 11.61 -14.42
N ASP A 490 30.62 10.95 -13.59
CA ASP A 490 30.37 9.60 -13.04
C ASP A 490 30.03 8.55 -14.12
N GLY A 491 30.66 8.66 -15.29
CA GLY A 491 30.44 7.78 -16.45
C GLY A 491 29.32 8.21 -17.40
N VAL A 492 28.66 9.34 -17.14
CA VAL A 492 27.62 9.93 -18.00
C VAL A 492 28.18 11.16 -18.69
N GLN A 493 28.07 11.22 -20.02
CA GLN A 493 28.41 12.42 -20.77
C GLN A 493 27.19 13.36 -20.79
N SER A 494 27.40 14.66 -20.60
CA SER A 494 26.34 15.67 -20.78
C SER A 494 26.06 15.94 -22.26
N GLY A 495 24.93 16.58 -22.54
CA GLY A 495 24.75 17.32 -23.79
C GLY A 495 25.64 18.57 -23.86
N GLU A 496 25.37 19.42 -24.85
CA GLU A 496 25.93 20.77 -24.89
C GLU A 496 25.25 21.62 -23.79
N ILE A 497 26.00 21.98 -22.76
CA ILE A 497 25.55 22.83 -21.66
C ILE A 497 25.73 24.28 -22.11
N LYS A 498 24.63 25.05 -22.07
CA LYS A 498 24.61 26.47 -22.45
C LYS A 498 24.35 27.36 -21.24
N LEU A 499 25.24 28.32 -21.02
CA LEU A 499 24.98 29.49 -20.20
C LEU A 499 24.11 30.48 -20.99
N THR A 500 23.29 31.27 -20.28
CA THR A 500 22.39 32.24 -20.91
C THR A 500 23.18 33.32 -21.65
N GLU A 501 23.07 33.37 -22.97
CA GLU A 501 23.72 34.39 -23.79
C GLU A 501 23.20 35.80 -23.44
N GLY A 502 24.11 36.76 -23.32
CA GLY A 502 23.83 38.11 -22.84
C GLY A 502 23.80 38.25 -21.30
N ALA A 503 23.94 37.16 -20.54
CA ALA A 503 24.07 37.25 -19.09
C ALA A 503 25.40 37.89 -18.67
N VAL A 504 25.36 38.69 -17.61
CA VAL A 504 26.54 39.40 -17.07
C VAL A 504 26.77 38.95 -15.63
N TYR A 505 27.94 38.40 -15.34
CA TYR A 505 28.33 37.96 -14.00
C TYR A 505 29.35 38.93 -13.41
N ASN A 506 29.10 39.42 -12.20
CA ASN A 506 29.93 40.42 -11.53
C ASN A 506 31.02 39.82 -10.63
N SER A 507 31.00 38.50 -10.42
CA SER A 507 32.02 37.79 -9.65
C SER A 507 32.24 36.35 -10.15
N ALA A 508 33.41 35.79 -9.86
CA ALA A 508 33.72 34.39 -10.19
C ALA A 508 32.84 33.40 -9.45
N ALA A 509 32.37 33.77 -8.25
CA ALA A 509 31.43 32.97 -7.47
C ALA A 509 30.06 32.89 -8.14
N ASP A 510 29.54 34.00 -8.68
CA ASP A 510 28.26 34.02 -9.40
C ASP A 510 28.34 33.20 -10.69
N LEU A 511 29.47 33.29 -11.40
CA LEU A 511 29.73 32.47 -12.58
C LEU A 511 29.81 30.98 -12.21
N ALA A 512 30.45 30.61 -11.10
CA ALA A 512 30.52 29.23 -10.63
C ALA A 512 29.13 28.68 -10.28
N ALA A 513 28.30 29.48 -9.59
CA ALA A 513 26.93 29.12 -9.27
C ALA A 513 26.07 28.92 -10.54
N ALA A 514 26.26 29.77 -11.56
CA ALA A 514 25.59 29.62 -12.85
C ALA A 514 26.04 28.35 -13.58
N MET A 515 27.34 28.06 -13.62
CA MET A 515 27.88 26.82 -14.20
C MET A 515 27.35 25.58 -13.49
N GLN A 516 27.35 25.58 -12.16
CA GLN A 516 26.77 24.49 -11.36
C GLN A 516 25.30 24.29 -11.68
N THR A 517 24.52 25.38 -11.78
CA THR A 517 23.10 25.33 -12.13
C THR A 517 22.89 24.79 -13.55
N ALA A 518 23.71 25.20 -14.51
CA ALA A 518 23.62 24.73 -15.89
C ALA A 518 23.97 23.23 -15.99
N ILE A 519 25.03 22.78 -15.32
CA ILE A 519 25.41 21.36 -15.25
C ILE A 519 24.27 20.53 -14.64
N ASN A 520 23.77 20.93 -13.47
CA ASN A 520 22.75 20.16 -12.75
C ASN A 520 21.35 20.28 -13.38
N ASN A 521 21.17 21.14 -14.40
CA ASN A 521 19.97 21.22 -15.22
C ASN A 521 20.07 20.48 -16.56
N ASP A 522 21.24 19.95 -16.92
CA ASP A 522 21.40 19.15 -18.12
C ASP A 522 20.48 17.92 -18.09
N SER A 523 19.80 17.66 -19.21
CA SER A 523 18.80 16.61 -19.32
C SER A 523 19.37 15.19 -19.16
N GLN A 524 20.60 14.95 -19.63
CA GLN A 524 21.24 13.63 -19.57
C GLN A 524 21.74 13.35 -18.15
N LEU A 525 22.38 14.36 -17.52
CA LEU A 525 22.84 14.25 -16.14
C LEU A 525 21.69 14.12 -15.14
N LYS A 526 20.60 14.90 -15.31
CA LYS A 526 19.39 14.77 -14.50
C LYS A 526 18.71 13.43 -14.65
N ALA A 527 18.60 12.91 -15.87
CA ALA A 527 18.02 11.59 -16.11
C ALA A 527 18.82 10.47 -15.44
N ALA A 528 20.15 10.63 -15.35
CA ALA A 528 21.03 9.70 -14.66
C ALA A 528 21.18 9.95 -13.14
N GLY A 529 20.62 11.05 -12.62
CA GLY A 529 20.69 11.40 -11.19
C GLY A 529 22.08 11.81 -10.69
N VAL A 530 22.99 12.21 -11.60
CA VAL A 530 24.34 12.66 -11.26
C VAL A 530 24.39 14.18 -11.16
N SER A 531 25.24 14.71 -10.28
CA SER A 531 25.38 16.16 -10.10
C SER A 531 26.81 16.55 -9.71
N ALA A 532 27.18 17.79 -10.00
CA ALA A 532 28.47 18.35 -9.66
C ALA A 532 28.31 19.66 -8.89
N SER A 533 29.35 20.02 -8.14
CA SER A 533 29.54 21.34 -7.55
C SER A 533 30.64 22.08 -8.28
N VAL A 534 30.44 23.39 -8.47
CA VAL A 534 31.45 24.27 -9.07
C VAL A 534 31.75 25.38 -8.08
N ALA A 535 33.04 25.58 -7.79
CA ALA A 535 33.51 26.62 -6.88
C ALA A 535 34.67 27.37 -7.50
N TYR A 536 34.80 28.65 -7.18
CA TYR A 536 36.01 29.41 -7.49
C TYR A 536 37.01 29.27 -6.34
N ASP A 537 38.19 28.72 -6.63
CA ASP A 537 39.27 28.60 -5.66
C ASP A 537 40.10 29.89 -5.67
N THR A 538 39.96 30.68 -4.61
CA THR A 538 40.66 31.97 -4.47
C THR A 538 42.17 31.84 -4.32
N THR A 539 42.68 30.65 -3.98
CA THR A 539 44.12 30.40 -3.82
C THR A 539 44.77 30.13 -5.17
N THR A 540 44.11 29.33 -6.01
CA THR A 540 44.61 28.97 -7.34
C THR A 540 44.10 29.89 -8.46
N GLY A 541 43.08 30.71 -8.18
CA GLY A 541 42.41 31.56 -9.15
C GLY A 541 41.58 30.80 -10.18
N ALA A 542 41.27 29.52 -9.91
CA ALA A 542 40.68 28.60 -10.90
C ALA A 542 39.26 28.18 -10.55
N MET A 543 38.50 27.80 -11.58
CA MET A 543 37.22 27.11 -11.41
C MET A 543 37.47 25.64 -11.06
N LYS A 544 36.99 25.22 -9.90
CA LYS A 544 37.09 23.85 -9.40
C LYS A 544 35.75 23.15 -9.56
N PHE A 545 35.76 22.08 -10.35
CA PHE A 545 34.62 21.22 -10.59
C PHE A 545 34.79 19.96 -9.74
N THR A 546 33.75 19.59 -9.00
CA THR A 546 33.78 18.43 -8.10
C THR A 546 32.53 17.60 -8.32
N SER A 547 32.67 16.31 -8.58
CA SER A 547 31.53 15.39 -8.59
C SER A 547 30.92 15.32 -7.19
N ASN A 548 29.59 15.34 -7.07
CA ASN A 548 28.93 15.23 -5.78
C ASN A 548 28.88 13.79 -5.24
N SER A 549 29.24 12.80 -6.07
CA SER A 549 29.41 11.42 -5.62
C SER A 549 30.78 11.21 -4.97
N PHE A 550 30.96 10.10 -4.26
CA PHE A 550 32.23 9.69 -3.67
C PHE A 550 32.63 8.33 -4.23
N GLY A 551 33.94 8.04 -4.27
CA GLY A 551 34.44 6.71 -4.59
C GLY A 551 35.14 6.60 -5.93
N SER A 552 35.51 5.37 -6.27
CA SER A 552 36.17 5.05 -7.55
C SER A 552 35.30 5.33 -8.77
N THR A 553 33.97 5.32 -8.60
CA THR A 553 32.99 5.69 -9.63
C THR A 553 32.79 7.20 -9.76
N SER A 554 33.21 7.98 -8.75
CA SER A 554 33.15 9.44 -8.81
C SER A 554 34.18 9.93 -9.82
N ASN A 555 33.73 10.46 -10.95
CA ASN A 555 34.59 10.95 -12.02
C ASN A 555 34.06 12.29 -12.48
N ILE A 556 34.95 13.25 -12.70
CA ILE A 556 34.59 14.46 -13.40
C ILE A 556 35.59 14.76 -14.52
N GLN A 557 35.01 15.06 -15.66
CA GLN A 557 35.67 15.49 -16.88
C GLN A 557 35.01 16.78 -17.35
N VAL A 558 35.81 17.79 -17.66
CA VAL A 558 35.32 19.07 -18.20
C VAL A 558 35.93 19.26 -19.58
N ASN A 559 35.09 19.59 -20.55
CA ASN A 559 35.46 19.83 -21.94
C ASN A 559 34.89 21.18 -22.40
N GLY A 560 35.76 22.18 -22.52
CA GLY A 560 35.40 23.46 -23.16
C GLY A 560 35.26 23.26 -24.67
N THR A 561 34.09 23.57 -25.24
CA THR A 561 33.82 23.41 -26.67
C THR A 561 33.92 24.73 -27.45
N SER A 562 34.01 25.87 -26.76
CA SER A 562 34.01 27.21 -27.38
C SER A 562 35.42 27.82 -27.51
N PRO A 563 35.71 28.63 -28.56
CA PRO A 563 37.06 29.14 -28.86
C PRO A 563 37.70 30.03 -27.77
N ASN A 564 36.89 30.71 -26.94
CA ASN A 564 37.38 31.55 -25.84
C ASN A 564 36.95 31.04 -24.45
N SER A 565 36.77 29.72 -24.32
CA SER A 565 36.35 29.10 -23.06
C SER A 565 37.34 29.31 -21.89
N ALA A 566 38.61 29.63 -22.18
CA ALA A 566 39.61 30.03 -21.18
C ALA A 566 39.22 31.26 -20.34
N SER A 567 38.46 32.21 -20.90
CA SER A 567 38.06 33.43 -20.21
C SER A 567 37.05 33.20 -19.07
N ILE A 568 36.47 32.01 -19.00
CA ILE A 568 35.54 31.58 -17.94
C ILE A 568 36.08 30.36 -17.17
N GLY A 569 37.38 30.08 -17.29
CA GLY A 569 38.04 28.98 -16.57
C GLY A 569 37.74 27.61 -17.19
N LEU A 570 37.37 27.56 -18.46
CA LEU A 570 37.15 26.37 -19.28
C LEU A 570 38.26 26.27 -20.37
N GLY A 571 38.16 25.32 -21.31
CA GLY A 571 39.15 25.20 -22.41
C GLY A 571 40.32 24.25 -22.13
N TYR A 572 40.18 23.39 -21.12
CA TYR A 572 41.10 22.30 -20.82
C TYR A 572 40.34 20.97 -20.88
N THR A 573 41.08 19.87 -20.91
CA THR A 573 40.55 18.53 -20.64
C THR A 573 41.30 17.97 -19.46
N ALA A 574 40.63 17.87 -18.33
CA ALA A 574 41.14 17.16 -17.16
C ALA A 574 40.11 16.10 -16.75
N VAL A 575 40.63 14.99 -16.25
CA VAL A 575 39.83 13.90 -15.70
C VAL A 575 40.42 13.58 -14.33
N SER A 576 39.57 13.49 -13.33
CA SER A 576 39.95 12.98 -12.01
C SER A 576 38.92 12.00 -11.53
N THR A 577 39.39 10.87 -11.00
CA THR A 577 38.55 9.88 -10.32
C THR A 577 38.74 9.97 -8.81
N GLY A 578 37.67 9.77 -8.05
CA GLY A 578 37.73 9.59 -6.62
C GLY A 578 38.29 8.22 -6.24
N SER A 579 38.25 7.91 -4.95
CA SER A 579 38.64 6.61 -4.41
C SER A 579 37.70 6.20 -3.27
N ASP A 580 37.44 4.90 -3.17
CA ASP A 580 36.53 4.37 -2.15
C ASP A 580 37.13 4.45 -0.75
N ALA A 581 36.27 4.54 0.27
CA ALA A 581 36.70 4.42 1.65
C ALA A 581 37.29 3.02 1.93
N VAL A 582 38.19 2.93 2.90
CA VAL A 582 38.60 1.66 3.51
C VAL A 582 38.24 1.73 4.97
N ALA A 583 37.41 0.79 5.43
CA ALA A 583 36.86 0.80 6.77
C ALA A 583 36.56 -0.61 7.28
N THR A 584 36.45 -0.73 8.61
CA THR A 584 35.98 -1.93 9.28
C THR A 584 34.68 -1.66 10.02
N ILE A 585 33.81 -2.68 10.07
CA ILE A 585 32.58 -2.69 10.85
C ILE A 585 32.66 -3.88 11.79
N GLY A 586 32.57 -3.65 13.11
CA GLY A 586 32.72 -4.73 14.09
C GLY A 586 34.11 -5.37 14.10
N GLY A 587 35.14 -4.62 13.68
CA GLY A 587 36.50 -5.13 13.51
C GLY A 587 36.70 -6.00 12.25
N GLN A 588 35.68 -6.21 11.42
CA GLN A 588 35.79 -6.94 10.15
C GLN A 588 35.87 -5.95 8.97
N PRO A 589 36.66 -6.24 7.91
CA PRO A 589 36.70 -5.41 6.71
C PRO A 589 35.31 -5.24 6.10
N ALA A 590 34.90 -3.99 5.87
CA ALA A 590 33.66 -3.66 5.20
C ALA A 590 33.88 -3.49 3.69
N LYS A 591 32.88 -3.85 2.89
CA LYS A 591 32.89 -3.56 1.45
C LYS A 591 32.46 -2.11 1.26
N ALA A 592 33.32 -1.28 0.69
CA ALA A 592 33.03 0.13 0.44
C ALA A 592 32.70 0.38 -1.03
N VAL A 593 31.73 1.27 -1.27
CA VAL A 593 31.48 1.92 -2.55
C VAL A 593 31.31 3.40 -2.23
N GLY A 594 32.29 4.22 -2.60
CA GLY A 594 32.38 5.59 -2.13
C GLY A 594 32.43 5.67 -0.62
N ASN A 595 31.54 6.47 -0.05
CA ASN A 595 31.34 6.64 1.39
C ASN A 595 30.31 5.66 1.98
N VAL A 596 29.77 4.73 1.19
CA VAL A 596 28.82 3.71 1.66
C VAL A 596 29.58 2.44 1.99
N LEU A 597 29.42 1.96 3.23
CA LEU A 597 30.02 0.73 3.73
C LEU A 597 28.95 -0.35 3.89
N THR A 598 29.25 -1.56 3.43
CA THR A 598 28.47 -2.76 3.67
C THR A 598 29.24 -3.70 4.59
N GLY A 599 28.64 -4.06 5.72
CA GLY A 599 29.23 -4.95 6.71
C GLY A 599 29.35 -6.40 6.23
N THR A 600 30.27 -7.13 6.85
CA THR A 600 30.56 -8.55 6.63
C THR A 600 30.48 -9.30 7.96
N GLY A 601 30.50 -10.65 7.95
CA GLY A 601 30.40 -11.45 9.17
C GLY A 601 29.10 -11.23 9.93
N ALA A 602 29.16 -10.94 11.23
CA ALA A 602 27.98 -10.63 12.05
C ALA A 602 27.24 -9.36 11.59
N ALA A 603 27.96 -8.42 10.97
CA ALA A 603 27.41 -7.21 10.36
C ALA A 603 26.94 -7.40 8.90
N ALA A 604 26.85 -8.65 8.40
CA ALA A 604 26.51 -8.93 7.01
C ALA A 604 25.20 -8.24 6.58
N GLY A 605 25.28 -7.44 5.51
CA GLY A 605 24.16 -6.70 4.95
C GLY A 605 23.74 -5.45 5.73
N MET A 606 24.46 -5.07 6.78
CA MET A 606 24.35 -3.72 7.36
C MET A 606 24.96 -2.70 6.40
N ILE A 607 24.20 -1.66 6.06
CA ILE A 607 24.63 -0.56 5.20
C ILE A 607 24.71 0.72 6.03
N VAL A 608 25.86 1.36 6.02
CA VAL A 608 26.09 2.65 6.67
C VAL A 608 26.74 3.62 5.68
N THR A 609 26.47 4.91 5.83
CA THR A 609 27.08 5.97 5.03
C THR A 609 27.93 6.85 5.94
N LEU A 610 29.15 7.16 5.49
CA LEU A 610 30.07 8.07 6.17
C LEU A 610 29.85 9.51 5.68
N SER A 611 30.00 10.50 6.56
CA SER A 611 30.25 11.87 6.11
C SER A 611 31.69 11.94 5.57
N GLY A 612 31.85 12.35 4.31
CA GLY A 612 33.12 12.27 3.58
C GLY A 612 34.28 12.98 4.28
N GLY A 613 35.52 12.53 4.01
CA GLY A 613 36.76 13.20 4.45
C GLY A 613 37.27 12.86 5.86
N SER A 614 36.49 12.18 6.70
CA SER A 614 36.91 11.81 8.06
C SER A 614 37.61 10.45 8.12
N VAL A 615 38.72 10.35 8.86
CA VAL A 615 39.45 9.10 9.16
C VAL A 615 39.55 8.87 10.68
N GLY A 616 39.70 7.62 11.09
CA GLY A 616 39.82 7.22 12.50
C GLY A 616 38.56 6.56 13.06
N ASP A 617 38.38 6.69 14.39
CA ASP A 617 37.23 6.11 15.11
C ASP A 617 35.94 6.91 14.84
N MET A 618 35.03 6.30 14.07
CA MET A 618 33.74 6.88 13.71
C MET A 618 32.63 6.50 14.70
N GLY A 619 32.98 5.94 15.86
CA GLY A 619 32.03 5.51 16.88
C GLY A 619 31.48 4.12 16.60
N THR A 620 30.25 3.89 17.06
CA THR A 620 29.60 2.58 17.04
C THR A 620 28.23 2.67 16.39
N VAL A 621 27.84 1.58 15.73
CA VAL A 621 26.48 1.37 15.23
C VAL A 621 25.85 0.27 16.06
N SER A 622 24.82 0.60 16.83
CA SER A 622 24.03 -0.36 17.59
C SER A 622 22.85 -0.79 16.74
N PHE A 623 22.78 -2.08 16.42
CA PHE A 623 21.75 -2.67 15.60
C PHE A 623 20.87 -3.61 16.42
N SER A 624 19.55 -3.45 16.32
CA SER A 624 18.57 -4.33 16.93
C SER A 624 17.50 -4.77 15.93
N GLN A 625 17.08 -6.02 16.07
CA GLN A 625 15.88 -6.54 15.39
C GLN A 625 14.69 -6.39 16.34
N GLY A 626 13.79 -5.48 16.04
CA GLY A 626 12.59 -5.23 16.84
C GLY A 626 11.63 -6.42 16.90
N PHE A 627 10.67 -6.36 17.83
CA PHE A 627 9.71 -7.41 18.12
C PHE A 627 8.85 -7.78 16.91
N ALA A 628 8.44 -6.80 16.09
CA ALA A 628 7.61 -7.09 14.93
C ALA A 628 8.38 -7.87 13.86
N TYR A 629 9.67 -7.57 13.66
CA TYR A 629 10.52 -8.38 12.78
C TYR A 629 10.61 -9.83 13.28
N ARG A 630 10.89 -10.03 14.58
CA ARG A 630 11.02 -11.36 15.18
C ARG A 630 9.71 -12.15 15.15
N LEU A 631 8.57 -11.50 15.43
CA LEU A 631 7.24 -12.10 15.30
C LEU A 631 6.98 -12.53 13.85
N ASN A 632 7.22 -11.65 12.88
CA ASN A 632 7.01 -11.96 11.48
C ASN A 632 7.88 -13.14 11.03
N ALA A 633 9.14 -13.21 11.48
CA ALA A 633 10.02 -14.35 11.22
C ALA A 633 9.49 -15.66 11.83
N ALA A 634 9.01 -15.60 13.09
CA ALA A 634 8.42 -16.76 13.75
C ALA A 634 7.16 -17.26 13.01
N ILE A 635 6.26 -16.36 12.64
CA ILE A 635 5.04 -16.68 11.88
C ILE A 635 5.38 -17.25 10.49
N THR A 636 6.38 -16.67 9.82
CA THR A 636 6.85 -17.14 8.50
C THR A 636 7.41 -18.56 8.60
N SER A 637 8.19 -18.85 9.65
CA SER A 637 8.70 -20.21 9.89
C SER A 637 7.57 -21.22 10.09
N MET A 638 6.55 -20.85 10.89
CA MET A 638 5.37 -21.70 11.13
C MET A 638 4.54 -21.97 9.88
N SER A 639 4.48 -21.00 8.97
CA SER A 639 3.68 -21.04 7.74
C SER A 639 4.47 -21.50 6.51
N SER A 640 5.76 -21.81 6.68
CA SER A 640 6.63 -22.26 5.59
C SER A 640 6.20 -23.63 5.05
N THR A 641 6.80 -24.04 3.93
CA THR A 641 6.57 -25.38 3.34
C THR A 641 6.97 -26.52 4.29
N THR A 642 7.91 -26.27 5.19
CA THR A 642 8.33 -27.19 6.27
C THR A 642 7.75 -26.80 7.63
N GLY A 643 6.82 -25.84 7.65
CA GLY A 643 6.20 -25.29 8.84
C GLY A 643 5.18 -26.24 9.47
N VAL A 644 4.78 -25.93 10.69
CA VAL A 644 3.84 -26.73 11.47
C VAL A 644 2.49 -26.88 10.77
N PHE A 645 1.96 -25.82 10.17
CA PHE A 645 0.67 -25.87 9.50
C PHE A 645 0.70 -26.80 8.29
N THR A 646 1.70 -26.64 7.42
CA THR A 646 1.88 -27.48 6.23
C THR A 646 2.08 -28.95 6.61
N THR A 647 2.88 -29.21 7.64
CA THR A 647 3.18 -30.57 8.10
C THR A 647 1.96 -31.28 8.67
N VAL A 648 1.19 -30.61 9.54
CA VAL A 648 -0.02 -31.19 10.14
C VAL A 648 -1.10 -31.39 9.09
N THR A 649 -1.33 -30.40 8.21
CA THR A 649 -2.31 -30.51 7.12
C THR A 649 -1.95 -31.65 6.16
N ALA A 650 -0.68 -31.81 5.80
CA ALA A 650 -0.23 -32.92 4.95
C ALA A 650 -0.46 -34.28 5.62
N ALA A 651 -0.19 -34.41 6.93
CA ALA A 651 -0.42 -35.64 7.68
C ALA A 651 -1.92 -36.02 7.77
N LEU A 652 -2.80 -35.04 7.99
CA LEU A 652 -4.25 -35.24 8.00
C LEU A 652 -4.77 -35.63 6.62
N ASN A 653 -4.35 -34.93 5.56
CA ASN A 653 -4.74 -35.26 4.19
C ASN A 653 -4.30 -36.67 3.79
N LYS A 654 -3.07 -37.07 4.16
CA LYS A 654 -2.60 -38.44 3.93
C LYS A 654 -3.47 -39.47 4.65
N SER A 655 -3.93 -39.15 5.86
CA SER A 655 -4.80 -40.03 6.64
C SER A 655 -6.22 -40.12 6.03
N ILE A 656 -6.75 -38.99 5.54
CA ILE A 656 -8.02 -38.93 4.80
C ILE A 656 -7.95 -39.81 3.55
N THR A 657 -6.93 -39.65 2.71
CA THR A 657 -6.76 -40.49 1.50
C THR A 657 -6.61 -41.98 1.84
N GLY A 658 -5.92 -42.30 2.93
CA GLY A 658 -5.83 -43.66 3.44
C GLY A 658 -7.18 -44.24 3.85
N MET A 659 -8.02 -43.46 4.55
CA MET A 659 -9.37 -43.88 4.94
C MET A 659 -10.28 -44.04 3.72
N GLN A 660 -10.29 -43.10 2.78
CA GLN A 660 -11.06 -43.20 1.53
C GLN A 660 -10.73 -44.48 0.76
N THR A 661 -9.45 -44.89 0.76
CA THR A 661 -9.03 -46.16 0.17
C THR A 661 -9.62 -47.36 0.91
N GLN A 662 -9.61 -47.35 2.25
CA GLN A 662 -10.20 -48.41 3.07
C GLN A 662 -11.72 -48.48 2.93
N GLU A 663 -12.40 -47.34 2.82
CA GLU A 663 -13.84 -47.26 2.59
C GLU A 663 -14.23 -47.88 1.25
N ALA A 664 -13.49 -47.56 0.17
CA ALA A 664 -13.72 -48.15 -1.15
C ALA A 664 -13.53 -49.68 -1.14
N GLN A 665 -12.52 -50.18 -0.43
CA GLN A 665 -12.29 -51.61 -0.24
C GLN A 665 -13.43 -52.26 0.56
N MET A 666 -13.88 -51.62 1.65
CA MET A 666 -14.97 -52.12 2.48
C MET A 666 -16.29 -52.15 1.71
N GLN A 667 -16.58 -51.13 0.90
CA GLN A 667 -17.78 -51.09 0.06
C GLN A 667 -17.81 -52.23 -0.97
N THR A 668 -16.65 -52.54 -1.57
CA THR A 668 -16.50 -53.68 -2.49
C THR A 668 -16.76 -55.01 -1.76
N ARG A 669 -16.20 -55.16 -0.55
CA ARG A 669 -16.42 -56.34 0.30
C ARG A 669 -17.89 -56.50 0.71
N LEU A 670 -18.55 -55.42 1.13
CA LEU A 670 -19.96 -55.39 1.50
C LEU A 670 -20.86 -55.81 0.34
N THR A 671 -20.56 -55.34 -0.88
CA THR A 671 -21.29 -55.76 -2.09
C THR A 671 -21.17 -57.26 -2.32
N SER A 672 -19.97 -57.83 -2.11
CA SER A 672 -19.73 -59.27 -2.23
C SER A 672 -20.46 -60.08 -1.14
N ILE A 673 -20.44 -59.59 0.10
CA ILE A 673 -21.18 -60.20 1.23
C ILE A 673 -22.68 -60.19 0.94
N GLN A 674 -23.23 -59.08 0.45
CA GLN A 674 -24.65 -58.96 0.09
C GLN A 674 -25.03 -59.98 -0.99
N ALA A 675 -24.22 -60.12 -2.05
CA ALA A 675 -24.46 -61.09 -3.11
C ALA A 675 -24.45 -62.54 -2.57
N ASN A 676 -23.55 -62.85 -1.64
CA ASN A 676 -23.50 -64.15 -0.98
C ASN A 676 -24.74 -64.39 -0.11
N TYR A 677 -25.18 -63.41 0.69
CA TYR A 677 -26.41 -63.52 1.47
C TYR A 677 -27.62 -63.72 0.57
N VAL A 678 -27.78 -62.92 -0.50
CA VAL A 678 -28.86 -63.11 -1.48
C VAL A 678 -28.86 -64.53 -2.04
N THR A 679 -27.70 -65.06 -2.42
CA THR A 679 -27.57 -66.43 -2.94
C THR A 679 -27.98 -67.48 -1.90
N GLN A 680 -27.46 -67.38 -0.67
CA GLN A 680 -27.74 -68.33 0.41
C GLN A 680 -29.21 -68.33 0.83
N PHE A 681 -29.80 -67.15 1.03
CA PHE A 681 -31.20 -67.04 1.44
C PHE A 681 -32.18 -67.39 0.31
N THR A 682 -31.84 -67.15 -0.96
CA THR A 682 -32.64 -67.61 -2.10
C THR A 682 -32.63 -69.14 -2.20
N ALA A 683 -31.46 -69.77 -1.99
CA ALA A 683 -31.36 -71.23 -1.95
C ALA A 683 -32.16 -71.83 -0.79
N MET A 684 -32.12 -71.21 0.39
CA MET A 684 -32.93 -71.61 1.54
C MET A 684 -34.44 -71.43 1.29
N ASP A 685 -34.88 -70.32 0.70
CA ASP A 685 -36.29 -70.08 0.34
C ASP A 685 -36.79 -71.14 -0.64
N THR A 686 -35.96 -71.51 -1.63
CA THR A 686 -36.26 -72.57 -2.59
C THR A 686 -36.40 -73.94 -1.91
N LEU A 687 -35.46 -74.30 -1.02
CA LEU A 687 -35.51 -75.56 -0.26
C LEU A 687 -36.75 -75.62 0.63
N ILE A 688 -37.06 -74.53 1.35
CA ILE A 688 -38.25 -74.47 2.21
C ILE A 688 -39.52 -74.55 1.36
N GLY A 689 -39.56 -73.91 0.19
CA GLY A 689 -40.65 -74.04 -0.77
C GLY A 689 -40.86 -75.48 -1.23
N GLN A 690 -39.77 -76.20 -1.57
CA GLN A 690 -39.81 -77.63 -1.95
C GLN A 690 -40.23 -78.52 -0.77
N LEU A 691 -39.77 -78.23 0.45
CA LEU A 691 -40.19 -78.97 1.65
C LEU A 691 -41.67 -78.74 1.95
N LYS A 692 -42.17 -77.52 1.77
CA LYS A 692 -43.60 -77.21 1.89
C LYS A 692 -44.41 -77.91 0.82
N SER A 693 -43.98 -77.92 -0.45
CA SER A 693 -44.68 -78.65 -1.51
C SER A 693 -44.68 -80.16 -1.27
N THR A 694 -43.56 -80.71 -0.77
CA THR A 694 -43.45 -82.13 -0.39
C THR A 694 -44.36 -82.45 0.80
N SER A 695 -44.42 -81.57 1.81
CA SER A 695 -45.32 -81.69 2.96
C SER A 695 -46.79 -81.63 2.53
N SER A 696 -47.17 -80.68 1.65
CA SER A 696 -48.51 -80.60 1.08
C SER A 696 -48.84 -81.85 0.25
N TYR A 697 -47.91 -82.35 -0.56
CA TYR A 697 -48.07 -83.58 -1.32
C TYR A 697 -48.27 -84.80 -0.42
N LEU A 698 -47.44 -84.96 0.63
CA LEU A 698 -47.57 -86.04 1.61
C LEU A 698 -48.88 -85.93 2.39
N THR A 699 -49.30 -84.71 2.76
CA THR A 699 -50.59 -84.46 3.41
C THR A 699 -51.76 -84.86 2.51
N GLN A 700 -51.65 -84.57 1.21
CA GLN A 700 -52.67 -84.87 0.22
C GLN A 700 -52.72 -86.37 -0.14
N GLN A 701 -51.56 -87.04 -0.19
CA GLN A 701 -51.46 -88.50 -0.30
C GLN A 701 -52.01 -89.20 0.95
N LEU A 702 -51.73 -88.68 2.15
CA LEU A 702 -52.27 -89.18 3.41
C LEU A 702 -53.80 -89.00 3.48
N ALA A 703 -54.34 -87.89 2.97
CA ALA A 703 -55.78 -87.65 2.86
C ALA A 703 -56.47 -88.55 1.80
N ASN A 704 -55.73 -89.03 0.80
CA ASN A 704 -56.22 -89.88 -0.29
C ASN A 704 -56.00 -91.40 -0.05
N LEU A 705 -55.45 -91.80 1.10
CA LEU A 705 -55.29 -93.21 1.46
C LEU A 705 -56.67 -93.84 1.76
N PRO A 706 -57.11 -94.87 0.99
CA PRO A 706 -58.37 -95.55 1.24
C PRO A 706 -58.23 -96.42 2.50
N GLY A 707 -58.94 -96.05 3.57
CA GLY A 707 -58.99 -96.83 4.80
C GLY A 707 -58.93 -96.01 6.11
N VAL A 708 -58.71 -94.69 6.05
CA VAL A 708 -58.74 -93.83 7.25
C VAL A 708 -59.93 -92.87 7.19
N SER A 709 -61.12 -93.46 7.08
CA SER A 709 -62.38 -92.82 7.48
C SER A 709 -62.95 -93.61 8.66
N SER A 710 -62.63 -93.15 9.88
CA SER A 710 -63.42 -93.23 11.13
C SER A 710 -62.44 -93.01 12.29
N SER A 711 -62.52 -91.98 13.13
CA SER A 711 -63.69 -91.26 13.65
C SER A 711 -63.42 -89.78 13.90
#